data_AF-A0A4Q2K8L4-F1
#
_entry.id   AF-A0A4Q2K8L4-F1
#
_cell.length_a   1.000
_cell.length_b   1.000
_cell.length_c   1.000
_cell.angle_alpha   90.00
_cell.angle_beta   90.00
_cell.angle_gamma   90.00
#
_symmetry.space_group_name_H-M   'P 1'
#
loop_
_entity.id
_entity.type
_entity.pdbx_description
1 polymer ?
#
loop_
_entity_poly.entity_id
_entity_poly.type
_entity_poly.pdbx_seq_one_letter_code
_entity_poly.pdbx_strand_id
1 'polypeptide(L)'
;MKTMNKYRGLPFWCWNGKLDKDEVIRQVHILKEMGFGGFFMHSRTGLATEYLGEDWFDLIRTATEEAEKLGMTAWLYDEDRWPSGTAGGEVTKKLEYQFKYISEYDGTAVPEEGVYIAEELGRFAIRFNKNNELCDYYPVKEGEQPKAGYVVKKYLVEHMRTQEFYNGYTYLDTLNREAVEEFLRCTHERYKQKCGDLFGKTLLGIFTDEPHRGALLNGFGTMNKNNVNMLPYSYSLFEKYRAVSGMDLAAKLPELYYKRADSKVNRTMYYYIETMQQLFLECWAIPYHEWCKKNKLIATGHILHEDSLAIQTLFQGSVQRYYEHMDYPGVDILTEGNRAYWVAKQVQSVARQMGQEFALSELYGCTGWQFNFRSHRDVGAWQTLLGINLRCHHLSWYTMEGEAKRDYPASIFYQSGWYRDYPYVENYFTRLNEIVSKGEPLCETLVLNPVESMWLYPRKGWLKNLFELTIEEGVRLEEAYIKLFKILTTGQVDFDYGDEDILARNYRIVQEDGNAKLIVGRSKYTVVVVSGMDTVRSSTVRMLEEFAAAGGDVLFAGDLPAYIDAKEGDIPASLLAKSARVALERGEILSYLSKQRFFEINSAEIITTVRKEGDTCYLVCLNEDRENAKDGLTLRLNAPLNIEEIRLERDEEYGVARNCAELPVRFEPGECRVFRVFAKGSVLPAKRVENAKEQVRLNGPFAYTLSERNVLPLDLATWSLDGKEHEKPQEILRIDREIRSTLGLPLRGGEMIQPWYREKYGIAKAEAGEHAVVLTYRFGVDVLPAKDMSFVLEQSERYSVEVNGKLLDKKITGHWIDPCFDELVLPAAYLRKGENVVRLTAKYEDSLNLECAYILGEFGVSLRGSAATICKLPETLALGDVTGQGLPFYSGSIAYHTGIRDCRVSVALGDCYGAVSKAEGNSHTEYIAFAPYESGVFDCRGELKIVVSLTRRNTFGPLHLTSVLSPSYGPETFLTSGADYTDSYCLIPQGILGDAIVKLY
;
A
#
# COMPACT_ATOMS: atom_id res chain seq x y z
N MET A 1 5.18 -18.70 22.87
CA MET A 1 6.29 -18.33 21.95
C MET A 1 6.08 -18.83 20.52
N LYS A 2 5.82 -20.12 20.22
CA LYS A 2 5.52 -20.57 18.82
C LYS A 2 4.29 -19.90 18.18
N THR A 3 3.28 -19.52 18.96
CA THR A 3 2.07 -18.82 18.47
C THR A 3 2.31 -17.34 18.14
N MET A 4 3.22 -16.65 18.83
CA MET A 4 3.49 -15.22 18.61
C MET A 4 4.15 -14.92 17.26
N ASN A 5 4.76 -15.90 16.59
CA ASN A 5 5.45 -15.66 15.32
C ASN A 5 4.50 -15.68 14.12
N LYS A 6 3.32 -16.32 14.27
CA LYS A 6 2.38 -16.59 13.19
C LYS A 6 1.71 -15.35 12.60
N TYR A 7 1.50 -14.32 13.41
CA TYR A 7 0.77 -13.09 13.03
C TYR A 7 1.67 -11.86 12.88
N ARG A 8 3.00 -12.06 12.87
CA ARG A 8 3.97 -10.99 12.63
C ARG A 8 4.00 -10.62 11.15
N GLY A 9 4.34 -9.37 10.87
CA GLY A 9 4.44 -8.85 9.52
C GLY A 9 5.52 -9.55 8.68
N LEU A 10 5.34 -9.46 7.36
CA LEU A 10 6.25 -9.93 6.33
C LEU A 10 6.55 -8.75 5.39
N PRO A 11 7.56 -7.92 5.66
CA PRO A 11 7.89 -6.78 4.79
C PRO A 11 8.34 -7.23 3.40
N PHE A 12 8.11 -6.38 2.40
CA PHE A 12 8.86 -6.44 1.15
C PHE A 12 10.29 -6.04 1.41
N TRP A 13 11.20 -6.99 1.19
CA TRP A 13 12.63 -6.76 1.23
C TRP A 13 13.12 -6.56 -0.20
N CYS A 14 13.28 -5.28 -0.55
CA CYS A 14 13.62 -4.83 -1.88
C CYS A 14 15.09 -5.11 -2.17
N TRP A 15 15.34 -6.13 -2.98
CA TRP A 15 16.64 -6.41 -3.55
C TRP A 15 16.88 -5.46 -4.72
N ASN A 16 17.68 -4.44 -4.45
CA ASN A 16 18.16 -3.44 -5.39
C ASN A 16 19.70 -3.34 -5.30
N GLY A 17 20.35 -2.76 -6.31
CA GLY A 17 21.81 -2.71 -6.39
C GLY A 17 22.48 -4.06 -6.63
N LYS A 18 23.79 -4.15 -6.35
CA LYS A 18 24.54 -5.41 -6.39
C LYS A 18 24.48 -6.05 -5.01
N LEU A 19 23.87 -7.24 -4.96
CA LEU A 19 23.66 -7.97 -3.72
C LEU A 19 24.93 -8.70 -3.28
N ASP A 20 25.19 -8.70 -1.98
CA ASP A 20 26.30 -9.37 -1.31
C ASP A 20 25.77 -10.35 -0.25
N LYS A 21 26.46 -11.47 -0.08
CA LYS A 21 26.03 -12.56 0.79
C LYS A 21 26.03 -12.18 2.28
N ASP A 22 27.09 -11.51 2.74
CA ASP A 22 27.23 -11.17 4.16
C ASP A 22 26.26 -10.06 4.55
N GLU A 23 26.00 -9.13 3.62
CA GLU A 23 25.00 -8.10 3.81
C GLU A 23 23.57 -8.66 3.83
N VAL A 24 23.24 -9.62 2.96
CA VAL A 24 21.97 -10.37 3.00
C VAL A 24 21.77 -11.02 4.38
N ILE A 25 22.81 -11.68 4.93
CA ILE A 25 22.74 -12.30 6.27
C ILE A 25 22.51 -11.22 7.34
N ARG A 26 23.28 -10.12 7.30
CA ARG A 26 23.15 -9.01 8.26
C ARG A 26 21.73 -8.45 8.27
N GLN A 27 21.15 -8.23 7.09
CA GLN A 27 19.82 -7.67 6.94
C GLN A 27 18.72 -8.62 7.45
N VAL A 28 18.86 -9.94 7.24
CA VAL A 28 17.95 -10.94 7.84
C VAL A 28 17.96 -10.86 9.38
N HIS A 29 19.11 -10.66 10.01
CA HIS A 29 19.19 -10.45 11.47
C HIS A 29 18.51 -9.15 11.92
N ILE A 30 18.60 -8.07 11.15
CA ILE A 30 17.90 -6.81 11.46
C ILE A 30 16.39 -7.00 11.36
N LEU A 31 15.90 -7.66 10.31
CA LEU A 31 14.46 -7.95 10.19
C LEU A 31 13.95 -8.73 11.41
N LYS A 32 14.78 -9.65 11.94
CA LYS A 32 14.50 -10.33 13.21
C LYS A 32 14.47 -9.39 14.41
N GLU A 33 15.46 -8.50 14.55
CA GLU A 33 15.56 -7.50 15.62
C GLU A 33 14.34 -6.58 15.64
N MET A 34 13.85 -6.18 14.47
CA MET A 34 12.65 -5.37 14.30
C MET A 34 11.34 -6.10 14.66
N GLY A 35 11.40 -7.42 14.85
CA GLY A 35 10.27 -8.22 15.26
C GLY A 35 9.41 -8.75 14.10
N PHE A 36 9.94 -8.84 12.89
CA PHE A 36 9.22 -9.47 11.77
C PHE A 36 9.22 -11.00 11.85
N GLY A 37 8.19 -11.62 11.27
CA GLY A 37 8.05 -13.08 11.20
C GLY A 37 8.77 -13.71 10.03
N GLY A 38 9.13 -12.91 9.03
CA GLY A 38 9.66 -13.34 7.74
C GLY A 38 9.81 -12.16 6.79
N PHE A 39 9.93 -12.43 5.50
CA PHE A 39 10.08 -11.39 4.46
C PHE A 39 9.79 -11.95 3.06
N PHE A 40 9.43 -11.06 2.14
CA PHE A 40 9.32 -11.31 0.69
C PHE A 40 10.57 -10.77 -0.01
N MET A 41 11.32 -11.64 -0.71
CA MET A 41 12.53 -11.23 -1.45
C MET A 41 12.12 -10.66 -2.81
N HIS A 42 12.09 -9.33 -2.93
CA HIS A 42 11.45 -8.59 -4.03
C HIS A 42 12.48 -7.86 -4.89
N SER A 43 12.58 -8.17 -6.19
CA SER A 43 13.39 -7.35 -7.11
C SER A 43 12.82 -5.95 -7.26
N ARG A 44 13.65 -4.90 -7.15
CA ARG A 44 13.21 -3.50 -7.27
C ARG A 44 14.12 -2.66 -8.15
N THR A 45 13.72 -1.40 -8.34
CA THR A 45 14.42 -0.42 -9.17
C THR A 45 15.91 -0.36 -8.82
N GLY A 46 16.76 -0.55 -9.83
CA GLY A 46 18.21 -0.48 -9.69
C GLY A 46 18.89 -1.82 -9.40
N LEU A 47 18.21 -2.96 -9.57
CA LEU A 47 18.82 -4.28 -9.39
C LEU A 47 19.97 -4.50 -10.38
N ALA A 48 21.17 -4.77 -9.86
CA ALA A 48 22.38 -5.08 -10.63
C ALA A 48 22.75 -6.57 -10.59
N THR A 49 22.35 -7.31 -9.56
CA THR A 49 22.46 -8.78 -9.58
C THR A 49 21.50 -9.36 -10.62
N GLU A 50 21.98 -10.26 -11.49
CA GLU A 50 21.16 -10.89 -12.53
C GLU A 50 19.91 -11.57 -11.96
N TYR A 51 18.72 -11.03 -12.29
CA TYR A 51 17.45 -11.64 -11.91
C TYR A 51 17.35 -13.06 -12.47
N LEU A 52 17.05 -14.03 -11.60
CA LEU A 52 17.08 -15.47 -11.90
C LEU A 52 18.45 -15.94 -12.47
N GLY A 53 19.55 -15.25 -12.17
CA GLY A 53 20.92 -15.72 -12.39
C GLY A 53 21.38 -16.71 -11.31
N GLU A 54 22.60 -17.24 -11.43
CA GLU A 54 23.16 -18.15 -10.41
C GLU A 54 23.32 -17.45 -9.06
N ASP A 55 23.94 -16.26 -9.03
CA ASP A 55 24.10 -15.43 -7.83
C ASP A 55 22.75 -15.18 -7.12
N TRP A 56 21.69 -14.90 -7.89
CA TRP A 56 20.34 -14.69 -7.37
C TRP A 56 19.85 -15.90 -6.58
N PHE A 57 19.93 -17.10 -7.15
CA PHE A 57 19.47 -18.31 -6.47
C PHE A 57 20.32 -18.66 -5.24
N ASP A 58 21.64 -18.42 -5.29
CA ASP A 58 22.53 -18.61 -4.14
C ASP A 58 22.18 -17.67 -2.98
N LEU A 59 21.78 -16.43 -3.29
CA LEU A 59 21.32 -15.47 -2.29
C LEU A 59 19.93 -15.81 -1.75
N ILE A 60 18.99 -16.27 -2.59
CA ILE A 60 17.67 -16.76 -2.14
C ILE A 60 17.85 -17.90 -1.14
N ARG A 61 18.74 -18.86 -1.44
CA ARG A 61 19.08 -19.95 -0.52
C ARG A 61 19.71 -19.42 0.77
N THR A 62 20.69 -18.53 0.66
CA THR A 62 21.36 -17.96 1.82
C THR A 62 20.36 -17.28 2.76
N ALA A 63 19.49 -16.41 2.24
CA ALA A 63 18.45 -15.74 3.02
C ALA A 63 17.48 -16.74 3.66
N THR A 64 17.07 -17.77 2.91
CA THR A 64 16.13 -18.80 3.39
C THR A 64 16.75 -19.65 4.51
N GLU A 65 17.99 -20.10 4.35
CA GLU A 65 18.69 -20.89 5.35
C GLU A 65 18.98 -20.08 6.62
N GLU A 66 19.28 -18.78 6.49
CA GLU A 66 19.44 -17.90 7.64
C GLU A 66 18.12 -17.62 8.35
N ALA A 67 17.03 -17.43 7.59
CA ALA A 67 15.68 -17.33 8.15
C ALA A 67 15.32 -18.58 8.96
N GLU A 68 15.66 -19.78 8.49
CA GLU A 68 15.42 -21.04 9.21
C GLU A 68 16.09 -21.04 10.59
N LYS A 69 17.38 -20.63 10.67
CA LYS A 69 18.13 -20.55 11.93
C LYS A 69 17.49 -19.59 12.93
N LEU A 70 16.85 -18.52 12.46
CA LEU A 70 16.19 -17.51 13.27
C LEU A 70 14.70 -17.81 13.53
N GLY A 71 14.19 -18.92 13.00
CA GLY A 71 12.78 -19.31 13.06
C GLY A 71 11.88 -18.31 12.35
N MET A 72 12.35 -17.71 11.26
CA MET A 72 11.58 -16.85 10.36
C MET A 72 11.15 -17.61 9.10
N THR A 73 10.26 -17.02 8.31
CA THR A 73 9.81 -17.59 7.03
C THR A 73 10.33 -16.75 5.86
N ALA A 74 10.77 -17.40 4.79
CA ALA A 74 11.16 -16.72 3.55
C ALA A 74 10.06 -16.91 2.49
N TRP A 75 9.88 -15.90 1.65
CA TRP A 75 8.88 -15.90 0.59
C TRP A 75 9.48 -15.40 -0.72
N LEU A 76 9.11 -16.07 -1.80
CA LEU A 76 9.48 -15.66 -3.14
C LEU A 76 8.61 -14.49 -3.60
N TYR A 77 9.18 -13.69 -4.47
CA TYR A 77 8.47 -12.75 -5.32
C TYR A 77 8.70 -13.18 -6.77
N ASP A 78 7.65 -13.19 -7.59
CA ASP A 78 7.66 -13.92 -8.87
C ASP A 78 8.16 -13.11 -10.08
N GLU A 79 8.49 -11.83 -9.90
CA GLU A 79 8.81 -10.90 -10.97
C GLU A 79 10.03 -9.98 -10.68
N ASP A 80 10.63 -9.46 -11.76
CA ASP A 80 11.51 -8.28 -11.71
C ASP A 80 10.69 -6.98 -11.73
N ARG A 81 10.65 -6.28 -10.59
CA ARG A 81 9.71 -5.19 -10.28
C ARG A 81 8.28 -5.73 -10.15
N TRP A 82 7.33 -5.17 -10.88
CA TRP A 82 5.90 -5.50 -10.93
C TRP A 82 5.39 -4.92 -12.27
N PRO A 83 4.16 -5.21 -12.73
CA PRO A 83 3.29 -6.32 -12.34
C PRO A 83 3.83 -7.69 -12.80
N SER A 84 3.39 -8.77 -12.15
CA SER A 84 3.76 -10.15 -12.46
C SER A 84 3.39 -10.57 -13.88
N GLY A 85 4.32 -11.19 -14.62
CA GLY A 85 4.02 -11.94 -15.84
C GLY A 85 5.06 -11.86 -16.95
N THR A 86 6.00 -10.93 -16.87
CA THR A 86 6.99 -10.69 -17.93
C THR A 86 8.29 -11.46 -17.75
N ALA A 87 8.62 -11.88 -16.52
CA ALA A 87 9.91 -12.46 -16.13
C ALA A 87 11.10 -11.56 -16.51
N GLY A 88 11.05 -10.28 -16.14
CA GLY A 88 12.02 -9.26 -16.54
C GLY A 88 12.03 -8.97 -18.05
N GLY A 89 10.90 -9.17 -18.73
CA GLY A 89 10.73 -9.00 -20.17
C GLY A 89 11.04 -10.23 -21.04
N GLU A 90 11.49 -11.35 -20.45
CA GLU A 90 11.83 -12.56 -21.22
C GLU A 90 10.64 -13.18 -21.93
N VAL A 91 9.47 -13.22 -21.29
CA VAL A 91 8.27 -13.87 -21.84
C VAL A 91 7.72 -13.06 -23.01
N THR A 92 7.70 -11.73 -22.89
CA THR A 92 7.07 -10.80 -23.84
C THR A 92 7.95 -10.43 -25.03
N LYS A 93 9.13 -11.08 -25.16
CA LYS A 93 9.90 -11.13 -26.43
C LYS A 93 9.10 -11.77 -27.56
N LYS A 94 8.24 -12.74 -27.24
CA LYS A 94 7.33 -13.34 -28.22
C LYS A 94 6.11 -12.45 -28.42
N LEU A 95 5.91 -12.01 -29.66
CA LEU A 95 4.85 -11.09 -30.04
C LEU A 95 3.45 -11.57 -29.62
N GLU A 96 3.16 -12.86 -29.77
CA GLU A 96 1.90 -13.50 -29.39
C GLU A 96 1.53 -13.37 -27.89
N TYR A 97 2.54 -13.24 -27.02
CA TYR A 97 2.39 -13.14 -25.56
C TYR A 97 2.31 -11.69 -25.07
N GLN A 98 2.52 -10.72 -25.96
CA GLN A 98 2.44 -9.31 -25.61
C GLN A 98 1.00 -8.89 -25.34
N PHE A 99 0.88 -7.97 -24.40
CA PHE A 99 -0.39 -7.34 -24.08
C PHE A 99 -0.91 -6.54 -25.28
N LYS A 100 -2.21 -6.66 -25.54
CA LYS A 100 -2.83 -6.16 -26.77
C LYS A 100 -4.29 -5.78 -26.53
N TYR A 101 -4.80 -4.97 -27.44
CA TYR A 101 -6.09 -4.30 -27.31
C TYR A 101 -6.89 -4.36 -28.60
N ILE A 102 -8.22 -4.29 -28.47
CA ILE A 102 -9.09 -3.77 -29.51
C ILE A 102 -9.03 -2.24 -29.44
N SER A 103 -8.54 -1.63 -30.51
CA SER A 103 -8.42 -0.18 -30.64
C SER A 103 -9.39 0.37 -31.67
N GLU A 104 -10.17 1.39 -31.29
CA GLU A 104 -11.00 2.13 -32.25
C GLU A 104 -10.20 3.28 -32.87
N TYR A 105 -10.29 3.41 -34.19
CA TYR A 105 -9.80 4.54 -34.97
C TYR A 105 -10.91 5.13 -35.86
N ASP A 106 -10.77 6.40 -36.22
CA ASP A 106 -11.50 6.94 -37.38
C ASP A 106 -11.12 6.16 -38.64
N GLY A 107 -12.07 5.98 -39.56
CA GLY A 107 -11.92 5.08 -40.71
C GLY A 107 -10.71 5.37 -41.61
N THR A 108 -10.21 6.60 -41.63
CA THR A 108 -9.02 7.04 -42.39
C THR A 108 -7.78 7.25 -41.53
N ALA A 109 -7.89 7.17 -40.20
CA ALA A 109 -6.75 7.38 -39.32
C ALA A 109 -5.73 6.25 -39.46
N VAL A 110 -4.44 6.60 -39.39
CA VAL A 110 -3.34 5.64 -39.42
C VAL A 110 -2.86 5.44 -37.97
N PRO A 111 -2.66 4.19 -37.53
CA PRO A 111 -2.02 3.91 -36.24
C PRO A 111 -0.66 4.60 -36.13
N GLU A 112 -0.22 4.85 -34.91
CA GLU A 112 1.07 5.51 -34.73
C GLU A 112 2.24 4.64 -35.20
N GLU A 113 3.38 5.27 -35.48
CA GLU A 113 4.60 4.53 -35.81
C GLU A 113 5.16 3.85 -34.55
N GLY A 114 5.68 2.63 -34.70
CA GLY A 114 6.33 1.88 -33.62
C GLY A 114 5.39 1.00 -32.78
N VAL A 115 4.09 0.99 -33.05
CA VAL A 115 3.15 -0.02 -32.49
C VAL A 115 2.87 -1.10 -33.52
N TYR A 116 2.75 -2.35 -33.05
CA TYR A 116 2.42 -3.48 -33.92
C TYR A 116 0.89 -3.64 -34.02
N ILE A 117 0.39 -3.75 -35.25
CA ILE A 117 -1.02 -4.01 -35.55
C ILE A 117 -1.12 -5.43 -36.10
N ALA A 118 -1.79 -6.31 -35.36
CA ALA A 118 -1.91 -7.71 -35.72
C ALA A 118 -2.95 -7.93 -36.84
N GLU A 119 -4.10 -7.28 -36.75
CA GLU A 119 -5.19 -7.41 -37.74
C GLU A 119 -6.21 -6.26 -37.64
N GLU A 120 -7.05 -6.12 -38.68
CA GLU A 120 -8.26 -5.29 -38.68
C GLU A 120 -9.48 -6.18 -38.43
N LEU A 121 -10.17 -5.99 -37.30
CA LEU A 121 -11.35 -6.77 -36.91
C LEU A 121 -12.59 -6.38 -37.72
N GLY A 122 -12.65 -5.14 -38.19
CA GLY A 122 -13.70 -4.67 -39.08
C GLY A 122 -13.91 -3.16 -39.09
N ARG A 123 -14.78 -2.70 -39.99
CA ARG A 123 -15.20 -1.30 -40.12
C ARG A 123 -16.71 -1.17 -40.03
N PHE A 124 -17.15 -0.11 -39.38
CA PHE A 124 -18.57 0.18 -39.18
C PHE A 124 -18.85 1.63 -39.54
N ALA A 125 -19.90 1.84 -40.33
CA ALA A 125 -20.54 3.14 -40.47
C ALA A 125 -21.47 3.33 -39.28
N ILE A 126 -21.27 4.40 -38.50
CA ILE A 126 -21.96 4.67 -37.24
C ILE A 126 -22.69 6.00 -37.32
N ARG A 127 -23.95 6.04 -36.85
CA ARG A 127 -24.72 7.27 -36.69
C ARG A 127 -24.94 7.56 -35.21
N PHE A 128 -24.63 8.79 -34.82
CA PHE A 128 -24.83 9.30 -33.46
C PHE A 128 -26.01 10.28 -33.39
N ASN A 129 -26.60 10.43 -32.20
CA ASN A 129 -27.47 11.57 -31.90
C ASN A 129 -26.64 12.78 -31.43
N LYS A 130 -27.33 13.88 -31.07
CA LYS A 130 -26.73 15.11 -30.54
C LYS A 130 -25.99 14.95 -29.21
N ASN A 131 -26.21 13.85 -28.48
CA ASN A 131 -25.55 13.52 -27.22
C ASN A 131 -24.38 12.54 -27.42
N ASN A 132 -23.97 12.27 -28.66
CA ASN A 132 -22.96 11.26 -29.02
C ASN A 132 -23.34 9.81 -28.65
N GLU A 133 -24.65 9.51 -28.55
CA GLU A 133 -25.13 8.14 -28.31
C GLU A 133 -25.34 7.41 -29.64
N LEU A 134 -25.07 6.11 -29.63
CA LEU A 134 -25.13 5.22 -30.79
C LEU A 134 -26.59 4.97 -31.20
N CYS A 135 -27.01 5.51 -32.35
CA CYS A 135 -28.38 5.33 -32.86
C CYS A 135 -28.51 4.15 -33.82
N ASP A 136 -27.54 3.98 -34.72
CA ASP A 136 -27.54 2.92 -35.72
C ASP A 136 -26.12 2.68 -36.21
N TYR A 137 -25.82 1.45 -36.66
CA TYR A 137 -24.55 1.13 -37.28
C TYR A 137 -24.65 -0.11 -38.19
N TYR A 138 -23.78 -0.19 -39.19
CA TYR A 138 -23.69 -1.37 -40.08
C TYR A 138 -22.25 -1.56 -40.59
N PRO A 139 -21.82 -2.80 -40.90
CA PRO A 139 -20.47 -3.06 -41.38
C PRO A 139 -20.26 -2.47 -42.78
N VAL A 140 -19.05 -2.00 -43.07
CA VAL A 140 -18.63 -1.45 -44.37
C VAL A 140 -17.27 -1.98 -44.78
N LYS A 141 -16.96 -1.95 -46.07
CA LYS A 141 -15.62 -2.28 -46.59
C LYS A 141 -14.70 -1.06 -46.62
N GLU A 142 -13.40 -1.31 -46.72
CA GLU A 142 -12.44 -0.24 -46.98
C GLU A 142 -12.75 0.49 -48.29
N GLY A 143 -12.74 1.82 -48.25
CA GLY A 143 -13.08 2.69 -49.39
C GLY A 143 -14.58 2.84 -49.67
N GLU A 144 -15.46 2.10 -48.98
CA GLU A 144 -16.92 2.24 -49.13
C GLU A 144 -17.41 3.55 -48.49
N GLN A 145 -18.23 4.31 -49.23
CA GLN A 145 -18.78 5.57 -48.73
C GLN A 145 -19.98 5.30 -47.80
N PRO A 146 -19.99 5.84 -46.58
CA PRO A 146 -21.10 5.64 -45.66
C PRO A 146 -22.35 6.41 -46.12
N LYS A 147 -23.53 6.00 -45.65
CA LYS A 147 -24.77 6.78 -45.81
C LYS A 147 -24.59 8.18 -45.21
N ALA A 148 -25.28 9.18 -45.75
CA ALA A 148 -25.24 10.54 -45.22
C ALA A 148 -25.58 10.55 -43.71
N GLY A 149 -24.77 11.26 -42.91
CA GLY A 149 -24.91 11.34 -41.45
C GLY A 149 -24.27 10.19 -40.68
N TYR A 150 -23.55 9.27 -41.34
CA TYR A 150 -22.76 8.22 -40.71
C TYR A 150 -21.26 8.55 -40.80
N VAL A 151 -20.51 8.18 -39.77
CA VAL A 151 -19.04 8.24 -39.73
C VAL A 151 -18.48 6.83 -39.70
N VAL A 152 -17.37 6.59 -40.41
CA VAL A 152 -16.73 5.28 -40.41
C VAL A 152 -15.74 5.19 -39.26
N LYS A 153 -15.85 4.13 -38.46
CA LYS A 153 -14.84 3.68 -37.49
C LYS A 153 -14.24 2.36 -37.94
N LYS A 154 -12.98 2.14 -37.63
CA LYS A 154 -12.31 0.85 -37.80
C LYS A 154 -11.77 0.36 -36.46
N TYR A 155 -11.76 -0.97 -36.30
CA TYR A 155 -11.34 -1.64 -35.08
C TYR A 155 -10.14 -2.52 -35.39
N LEU A 156 -9.04 -2.31 -34.67
CA LEU A 156 -7.76 -2.96 -34.91
C LEU A 156 -7.33 -3.75 -33.67
N VAL A 157 -6.61 -4.85 -33.88
CA VAL A 157 -5.83 -5.48 -32.80
C VAL A 157 -4.48 -4.79 -32.72
N GLU A 158 -4.30 -3.96 -31.70
CA GLU A 158 -3.11 -3.14 -31.48
C GLU A 158 -2.35 -3.64 -30.24
N HIS A 159 -1.05 -3.85 -30.38
CA HIS A 159 -0.21 -4.23 -29.25
C HIS A 159 0.14 -3.03 -28.40
N MET A 160 0.37 -3.30 -27.11
CA MET A 160 0.93 -2.34 -26.19
C MET A 160 2.28 -1.82 -26.73
N ARG A 161 2.52 -0.52 -26.60
CA ARG A 161 3.81 0.08 -26.90
C ARG A 161 4.86 -0.46 -25.94
N THR A 162 6.05 -0.78 -26.46
CA THR A 162 7.16 -1.20 -25.62
C THR A 162 7.61 -0.09 -24.67
N GLN A 163 8.05 -0.45 -23.48
CA GLN A 163 8.49 0.47 -22.43
C GLN A 163 9.77 -0.02 -21.77
N GLU A 164 10.63 0.93 -21.36
CA GLU A 164 11.88 0.63 -20.65
C GLU A 164 11.64 -0.05 -19.29
N PHE A 165 10.49 0.23 -18.66
CA PHE A 165 10.04 -0.42 -17.44
C PHE A 165 9.88 -1.95 -17.59
N TYR A 166 9.52 -2.43 -18.79
CA TYR A 166 9.52 -3.86 -19.12
C TYR A 166 10.79 -4.29 -19.85
N ASN A 167 11.92 -3.64 -19.54
CA ASN A 167 13.22 -3.85 -20.16
C ASN A 167 13.20 -3.76 -21.70
N GLY A 168 12.34 -2.89 -22.24
CA GLY A 168 12.18 -2.67 -23.68
C GLY A 168 11.08 -3.51 -24.36
N TYR A 169 10.24 -4.19 -23.59
CA TYR A 169 9.10 -4.98 -24.09
C TYR A 169 7.77 -4.41 -23.55
N THR A 170 6.73 -5.24 -23.53
CA THR A 170 5.40 -4.89 -23.03
C THR A 170 5.08 -5.69 -21.77
N TYR A 171 3.96 -5.37 -21.13
CA TYR A 171 3.32 -6.28 -20.21
C TYR A 171 2.84 -7.58 -20.90
N LEU A 172 2.50 -8.61 -20.12
CA LEU A 172 2.02 -9.92 -20.59
C LEU A 172 0.52 -9.89 -20.94
N ASP A 173 0.12 -10.64 -21.96
CA ASP A 173 -1.28 -11.05 -22.14
C ASP A 173 -1.68 -12.12 -21.10
N THR A 174 -2.19 -11.67 -19.96
CA THR A 174 -2.70 -12.52 -18.87
C THR A 174 -3.96 -13.30 -19.23
N LEU A 175 -4.57 -13.02 -20.39
CA LEU A 175 -5.72 -13.74 -20.93
C LEU A 175 -5.30 -14.84 -21.93
N ASN A 176 -4.00 -14.98 -22.20
CA ASN A 176 -3.45 -16.03 -23.04
C ASN A 176 -2.81 -17.14 -22.21
N ARG A 177 -3.41 -18.34 -22.26
CA ARG A 177 -2.95 -19.50 -21.51
C ARG A 177 -1.48 -19.87 -21.78
N GLU A 178 -1.05 -19.84 -23.03
CA GLU A 178 0.32 -20.21 -23.41
C GLU A 178 1.34 -19.19 -22.89
N ALA A 179 0.97 -17.91 -22.87
CA ALA A 179 1.79 -16.84 -22.33
C ALA A 179 2.04 -17.03 -20.82
N VAL A 180 0.99 -17.36 -20.06
CA VAL A 180 1.10 -17.63 -18.62
C VAL A 180 1.90 -18.90 -18.34
N GLU A 181 1.70 -19.96 -19.12
CA GLU A 181 2.51 -21.18 -18.97
C GLU A 181 3.99 -20.93 -19.23
N GLU A 182 4.32 -20.09 -20.22
CA GLU A 182 5.70 -19.66 -20.46
C GLU A 182 6.25 -18.84 -19.28
N PHE A 183 5.44 -17.94 -18.69
CA PHE A 183 5.84 -17.22 -17.48
C PHE A 183 6.18 -18.19 -16.33
N LEU A 184 5.29 -19.13 -16.00
CA LEU A 184 5.53 -20.15 -14.98
C LEU A 184 6.78 -20.98 -15.29
N ARG A 185 7.03 -21.30 -16.57
CA ARG A 185 8.25 -22.02 -17.00
C ARG A 185 9.51 -21.19 -16.79
N CYS A 186 9.47 -19.89 -17.09
CA CYS A 186 10.61 -18.98 -17.01
C CYS A 186 10.94 -18.56 -15.56
N THR A 187 9.96 -18.52 -14.66
CA THR A 187 10.16 -18.09 -13.27
C THR A 187 10.02 -19.26 -12.28
N HIS A 188 8.81 -19.79 -12.13
CA HIS A 188 8.42 -20.75 -11.10
C HIS A 188 9.17 -22.08 -11.20
N GLU A 189 9.29 -22.64 -12.41
CA GLU A 189 10.04 -23.89 -12.63
C GLU A 189 11.55 -23.71 -12.38
N ARG A 190 12.11 -22.50 -12.60
CA ARG A 190 13.52 -22.21 -12.26
C ARG A 190 13.72 -22.15 -10.74
N TYR A 191 12.83 -21.48 -10.02
CA TYR A 191 12.84 -21.51 -8.55
C TYR A 191 12.72 -22.93 -8.01
N LYS A 192 11.83 -23.75 -8.57
CA LYS A 192 11.70 -25.15 -8.19
C LYS A 192 12.97 -25.95 -8.45
N GLN A 193 13.60 -25.76 -9.60
CA GLN A 193 14.85 -26.45 -9.95
C GLN A 193 15.97 -26.14 -8.94
N LYS A 194 16.07 -24.88 -8.50
CA LYS A 194 17.19 -24.39 -7.69
C LYS A 194 16.94 -24.46 -6.18
N CYS A 195 15.69 -24.31 -5.74
CA CYS A 195 15.28 -24.16 -4.34
C CYS A 195 14.16 -25.13 -3.91
N GLY A 196 13.73 -26.07 -4.77
CA GLY A 196 12.54 -26.90 -4.53
C GLY A 196 12.61 -27.83 -3.32
N ASP A 197 13.81 -28.14 -2.82
CA ASP A 197 14.03 -28.86 -1.55
C ASP A 197 13.67 -28.05 -0.30
N LEU A 198 13.57 -26.71 -0.43
CA LEU A 198 13.19 -25.78 0.64
C LEU A 198 11.68 -25.46 0.64
N PHE A 199 10.96 -25.82 -0.43
CA PHE A 199 9.54 -25.51 -0.61
C PHE A 199 8.66 -26.15 0.46
N GLY A 200 7.74 -25.37 1.01
CA GLY A 200 6.82 -25.78 2.07
C GLY A 200 7.50 -26.09 3.41
N LYS A 201 8.78 -25.72 3.55
CA LYS A 201 9.55 -25.79 4.81
C LYS A 201 9.83 -24.38 5.32
N THR A 202 10.92 -23.77 4.89
CA THR A 202 11.28 -22.39 5.24
C THR A 202 10.89 -21.42 4.15
N LEU A 203 10.93 -21.85 2.87
CA LEU A 203 10.39 -21.10 1.75
C LEU A 203 8.92 -21.47 1.60
N LEU A 204 8.03 -20.63 2.14
CA LEU A 204 6.63 -20.99 2.38
C LEU A 204 5.70 -20.72 1.20
N GLY A 205 5.97 -19.68 0.43
CA GLY A 205 5.08 -19.27 -0.63
C GLY A 205 5.70 -18.27 -1.58
N ILE A 206 4.86 -17.81 -2.49
CA ILE A 206 5.21 -16.88 -3.55
C ILE A 206 4.17 -15.77 -3.64
N PHE A 207 4.65 -14.54 -3.82
CA PHE A 207 3.84 -13.35 -4.00
C PHE A 207 3.69 -13.04 -5.49
N THR A 208 2.45 -12.91 -5.95
CA THR A 208 2.11 -12.32 -7.26
C THR A 208 1.59 -10.90 -7.07
N ASP A 209 2.11 -9.96 -7.85
CA ASP A 209 1.88 -8.53 -7.66
C ASP A 209 1.20 -7.92 -8.88
N GLU A 210 0.06 -7.28 -8.62
CA GLU A 210 -0.75 -6.56 -9.58
C GLU A 210 -1.05 -7.24 -10.94
N PRO A 211 -1.24 -8.57 -11.07
CA PRO A 211 -1.70 -9.12 -12.34
C PRO A 211 -3.08 -8.56 -12.69
N HIS A 212 -3.26 -8.22 -13.95
CA HIS A 212 -4.49 -7.63 -14.45
C HIS A 212 -4.78 -8.02 -15.89
N ARG A 213 -6.06 -7.93 -16.28
CA ARG A 213 -6.48 -8.03 -17.70
C ARG A 213 -6.46 -6.69 -18.44
N GLY A 214 -6.12 -5.60 -17.75
CA GLY A 214 -5.96 -4.24 -18.26
C GLY A 214 -7.23 -3.40 -18.37
N ALA A 215 -7.00 -2.10 -18.59
CA ALA A 215 -8.01 -1.05 -18.42
C ALA A 215 -9.01 -0.96 -19.58
N LEU A 216 -10.28 -0.71 -19.25
CA LEU A 216 -11.36 -0.38 -20.18
C LEU A 216 -11.43 1.13 -20.48
N LEU A 217 -11.01 1.56 -21.68
CA LEU A 217 -11.26 2.92 -22.20
C LEU A 217 -10.74 4.07 -21.31
N ASN A 218 -9.62 3.86 -20.63
CA ASN A 218 -9.03 4.84 -19.70
C ASN A 218 -7.55 5.13 -19.99
N GLY A 219 -6.83 4.18 -20.58
CA GLY A 219 -5.44 4.35 -20.98
C GLY A 219 -4.39 4.21 -19.87
N PHE A 220 -4.79 3.88 -18.64
CA PHE A 220 -3.86 3.55 -17.56
C PHE A 220 -2.90 2.40 -17.94
N GLY A 221 -1.65 2.51 -17.52
CA GLY A 221 -0.62 1.49 -17.69
C GLY A 221 -0.06 1.38 -19.12
N THR A 222 -0.47 2.24 -20.05
CA THR A 222 0.00 2.19 -21.45
C THR A 222 0.36 3.56 -22.02
N MET A 223 1.43 3.56 -22.83
CA MET A 223 1.99 4.73 -23.50
C MET A 223 1.56 4.84 -24.97
N ASN A 224 0.62 4.00 -25.44
CA ASN A 224 0.04 4.16 -26.78
C ASN A 224 -0.69 5.51 -26.88
N LYS A 225 -0.55 6.23 -28.00
CA LYS A 225 -1.25 7.52 -28.20
C LYS A 225 -2.77 7.38 -28.26
N ASN A 226 -3.28 6.21 -28.63
CA ASN A 226 -4.71 5.92 -28.75
C ASN A 226 -5.32 5.30 -27.47
N ASN A 227 -4.62 5.35 -26.34
CA ASN A 227 -4.89 4.59 -25.11
C ASN A 227 -6.33 4.70 -24.55
N VAL A 228 -6.98 5.86 -24.62
CA VAL A 228 -8.37 6.04 -24.15
C VAL A 228 -9.43 5.38 -25.05
N ASN A 229 -9.01 4.85 -26.20
CA ASN A 229 -9.87 4.14 -27.16
C ASN A 229 -9.52 2.64 -27.24
N MET A 230 -8.90 2.10 -26.20
CA MET A 230 -8.45 0.71 -26.12
C MET A 230 -9.29 -0.12 -25.14
N LEU A 231 -9.51 -1.37 -25.52
CA LEU A 231 -10.16 -2.42 -24.72
C LEU A 231 -9.28 -3.67 -24.75
N PRO A 232 -9.05 -4.39 -23.65
CA PRO A 232 -8.14 -5.53 -23.66
C PRO A 232 -8.53 -6.66 -24.63
N TYR A 233 -7.55 -7.36 -25.18
CA TYR A 233 -7.80 -8.38 -26.19
C TYR A 233 -6.93 -9.61 -25.99
N SER A 234 -7.49 -10.78 -26.29
CA SER A 234 -6.74 -12.00 -26.54
C SER A 234 -7.38 -12.78 -27.69
N TYR A 235 -6.60 -13.64 -28.35
CA TYR A 235 -7.04 -14.32 -29.57
C TYR A 235 -8.24 -15.27 -29.34
N SER A 236 -8.46 -15.73 -28.10
CA SER A 236 -9.60 -16.57 -27.72
C SER A 236 -10.88 -15.78 -27.40
N LEU A 237 -10.83 -14.44 -27.36
CA LEU A 237 -11.91 -13.58 -26.87
C LEU A 237 -13.24 -13.83 -27.60
N PHE A 238 -13.24 -13.81 -28.93
CA PHE A 238 -14.48 -13.90 -29.71
C PHE A 238 -15.19 -15.24 -29.53
N GLU A 239 -14.42 -16.33 -29.51
CA GLU A 239 -14.94 -17.68 -29.25
C GLU A 239 -15.51 -17.77 -27.84
N LYS A 240 -14.75 -17.34 -26.82
CA LYS A 240 -15.19 -17.35 -25.43
C LYS A 240 -16.44 -16.49 -25.23
N TYR A 241 -16.48 -15.29 -25.79
CA TYR A 241 -17.63 -14.38 -25.70
C TYR A 241 -18.90 -15.02 -26.26
N ARG A 242 -18.80 -15.71 -27.40
CA ARG A 242 -19.92 -16.43 -27.99
C ARG A 242 -20.38 -17.58 -27.10
N ALA A 243 -19.45 -18.31 -26.48
CA ALA A 243 -19.76 -19.38 -25.54
C ALA A 243 -20.49 -18.87 -24.27
N VAL A 244 -20.05 -17.72 -23.74
CA VAL A 244 -20.62 -17.12 -22.52
C VAL A 244 -21.98 -16.45 -22.78
N SER A 245 -22.10 -15.68 -23.86
CA SER A 245 -23.25 -14.79 -24.09
C SER A 245 -24.25 -15.29 -25.13
N GLY A 246 -23.84 -16.23 -25.99
CA GLY A 246 -24.57 -16.63 -27.19
C GLY A 246 -24.58 -15.58 -28.32
N MET A 247 -23.92 -14.43 -28.14
CA MET A 247 -23.90 -13.32 -29.11
C MET A 247 -22.62 -13.32 -29.95
N ASP A 248 -22.71 -12.74 -31.16
CA ASP A 248 -21.55 -12.50 -32.01
C ASP A 248 -20.96 -11.11 -31.72
N LEU A 249 -19.79 -11.08 -31.08
CA LEU A 249 -19.11 -9.82 -30.73
C LEU A 249 -18.58 -9.09 -31.96
N ALA A 250 -18.17 -9.80 -33.02
CA ALA A 250 -17.61 -9.19 -34.21
C ALA A 250 -18.62 -8.27 -34.89
N ALA A 251 -19.91 -8.62 -34.84
CA ALA A 251 -21.01 -7.81 -35.33
C ALA A 251 -21.42 -6.63 -34.41
N LYS A 252 -20.79 -6.48 -33.24
CA LYS A 252 -21.23 -5.57 -32.17
C LYS A 252 -20.12 -4.67 -31.61
N LEU A 253 -18.95 -4.60 -32.25
CA LEU A 253 -17.81 -3.80 -31.77
C LEU A 253 -18.18 -2.34 -31.39
N PRO A 254 -19.01 -1.59 -32.17
CA PRO A 254 -19.43 -0.24 -31.77
C PRO A 254 -20.12 -0.16 -30.40
N GLU A 255 -20.84 -1.21 -30.00
CA GLU A 255 -21.54 -1.24 -28.71
C GLU A 255 -20.56 -1.32 -27.53
N LEU A 256 -19.30 -1.74 -27.70
CA LEU A 256 -18.31 -1.71 -26.61
C LEU A 256 -17.81 -0.29 -26.28
N TYR A 257 -17.92 0.65 -27.22
CA TYR A 257 -17.36 2.00 -27.05
C TYR A 257 -18.42 3.04 -26.70
N TYR A 258 -19.67 2.81 -27.10
CA TYR A 258 -20.73 3.80 -27.04
C TYR A 258 -22.00 3.29 -26.37
N LYS A 259 -22.65 4.16 -25.61
CA LYS A 259 -24.02 3.93 -25.10
C LYS A 259 -24.99 3.98 -26.28
N ARG A 260 -25.86 2.97 -26.40
CA ARG A 260 -26.95 2.98 -27.37
C ARG A 260 -28.02 3.99 -26.98
N ALA A 261 -28.57 4.72 -27.95
CA ALA A 261 -29.62 5.71 -27.71
C ALA A 261 -30.97 5.09 -27.32
N ASP A 262 -31.18 3.81 -27.63
CA ASP A 262 -32.41 3.04 -27.35
C ASP A 262 -32.33 2.17 -26.09
N SER A 263 -31.21 2.20 -25.36
CA SER A 263 -31.01 1.40 -24.15
C SER A 263 -30.32 2.20 -23.05
N LYS A 264 -30.75 2.01 -21.81
CA LYS A 264 -30.05 2.59 -20.64
C LYS A 264 -28.80 1.80 -20.26
N VAL A 265 -28.75 0.51 -20.59
CA VAL A 265 -27.71 -0.43 -20.17
C VAL A 265 -27.00 -1.05 -21.37
N ASN A 266 -25.74 -1.44 -21.17
CA ASN A 266 -24.91 -2.05 -22.21
C ASN A 266 -24.72 -3.55 -21.96
N ARG A 267 -25.62 -4.36 -22.52
CA ARG A 267 -25.55 -5.82 -22.41
C ARG A 267 -24.31 -6.41 -23.09
N THR A 268 -23.83 -5.80 -24.18
CA THR A 268 -22.62 -6.25 -24.89
C THR A 268 -21.38 -6.04 -24.03
N MET A 269 -21.25 -4.87 -23.37
CA MET A 269 -20.16 -4.61 -22.42
C MET A 269 -20.23 -5.52 -21.19
N TYR A 270 -21.42 -5.75 -20.62
CA TYR A 270 -21.61 -6.65 -19.48
C TYR A 270 -21.02 -8.05 -19.74
N TYR A 271 -21.38 -8.67 -20.87
CA TYR A 271 -20.85 -9.99 -21.23
C TYR A 271 -19.38 -9.95 -21.67
N TYR A 272 -18.90 -8.82 -22.17
CA TYR A 272 -17.49 -8.65 -22.53
C TYR A 272 -16.62 -8.66 -21.26
N ILE A 273 -17.04 -7.94 -20.21
CA ILE A 273 -16.38 -7.96 -18.91
C ILE A 273 -16.44 -9.35 -18.27
N GLU A 274 -17.61 -10.02 -18.29
CA GLU A 274 -17.75 -11.39 -17.81
C GLU A 274 -16.81 -12.36 -18.55
N THR A 275 -16.72 -12.23 -19.88
CA THR A 275 -15.83 -13.04 -20.70
C THR A 275 -14.37 -12.84 -20.32
N MET A 276 -13.94 -11.58 -20.14
CA MET A 276 -12.56 -11.30 -19.76
C MET A 276 -12.25 -11.71 -18.31
N GLN A 277 -13.21 -11.58 -17.39
CA GLN A 277 -13.07 -12.10 -16.02
C GLN A 277 -12.83 -13.61 -16.07
N GLN A 278 -13.64 -14.38 -16.81
CA GLN A 278 -13.44 -15.83 -16.93
C GLN A 278 -12.09 -16.20 -17.54
N LEU A 279 -11.68 -15.52 -18.63
CA LEU A 279 -10.37 -15.75 -19.24
C LEU A 279 -9.22 -15.46 -18.26
N PHE A 280 -9.31 -14.36 -17.51
CA PHE A 280 -8.27 -14.01 -16.54
C PHE A 280 -8.15 -15.08 -15.44
N LEU A 281 -9.27 -15.59 -14.92
CA LEU A 281 -9.24 -16.68 -13.93
C LEU A 281 -8.67 -17.98 -14.53
N GLU A 282 -9.11 -18.37 -15.72
CA GLU A 282 -8.75 -19.64 -16.38
C GLU A 282 -7.29 -19.66 -16.90
N CYS A 283 -6.78 -18.51 -17.34
CA CYS A 283 -5.44 -18.38 -17.89
C CYS A 283 -4.41 -18.02 -16.82
N TRP A 284 -4.74 -17.16 -15.85
CA TRP A 284 -3.81 -16.66 -14.84
C TRP A 284 -4.03 -17.23 -13.43
N ALA A 285 -5.20 -16.97 -12.83
CA ALA A 285 -5.41 -17.19 -11.39
C ALA A 285 -5.37 -18.68 -11.01
N ILE A 286 -6.19 -19.50 -11.66
CA ILE A 286 -6.28 -20.94 -11.40
C ILE A 286 -4.93 -21.64 -11.67
N PRO A 287 -4.25 -21.40 -12.81
CA PRO A 287 -3.04 -22.16 -13.15
C PRO A 287 -1.87 -21.83 -12.22
N TYR A 288 -1.75 -20.55 -11.84
CA TYR A 288 -0.79 -20.09 -10.84
C TYR A 288 -1.02 -20.77 -9.49
N HIS A 289 -2.27 -20.76 -9.00
CA HIS A 289 -2.63 -21.37 -7.72
C HIS A 289 -2.36 -22.87 -7.70
N GLU A 290 -2.77 -23.58 -8.75
CA GLU A 290 -2.58 -25.03 -8.87
C GLU A 290 -1.10 -25.40 -8.97
N TRP A 291 -0.28 -24.58 -9.62
CA TRP A 291 1.17 -24.76 -9.61
C TRP A 291 1.73 -24.63 -8.19
N CYS A 292 1.34 -23.60 -7.44
CA CYS A 292 1.78 -23.39 -6.05
C CYS A 292 1.41 -24.58 -5.16
N LYS A 293 0.12 -24.99 -5.19
CA LYS A 293 -0.38 -26.16 -4.43
C LYS A 293 0.39 -27.43 -4.74
N LYS A 294 0.61 -27.74 -6.03
CA LYS A 294 1.36 -28.93 -6.45
C LYS A 294 2.79 -28.95 -5.92
N ASN A 295 3.37 -27.77 -5.71
CA ASN A 295 4.74 -27.60 -5.21
C ASN A 295 4.82 -27.26 -3.72
N LYS A 296 3.70 -27.36 -2.97
CA LYS A 296 3.59 -27.09 -1.53
C LYS A 296 3.99 -25.67 -1.14
N LEU A 297 3.70 -24.72 -2.02
CA LEU A 297 3.85 -23.31 -1.76
C LEU A 297 2.48 -22.66 -1.58
N ILE A 298 2.43 -21.66 -0.71
CA ILE A 298 1.27 -20.80 -0.51
C ILE A 298 1.26 -19.76 -1.62
N ALA A 299 0.14 -19.65 -2.35
CA ALA A 299 -0.10 -18.54 -3.27
C ALA A 299 -0.67 -17.33 -2.52
N THR A 300 0.02 -16.20 -2.58
CA THR A 300 -0.40 -14.93 -1.97
C THR A 300 -0.12 -13.78 -2.93
N GLY A 301 -0.65 -12.59 -2.63
CA GLY A 301 -0.51 -11.41 -3.48
C GLY A 301 -1.76 -10.57 -3.51
N HIS A 302 -1.85 -9.62 -4.43
CA HIS A 302 -3.07 -8.87 -4.75
C HIS A 302 -3.14 -8.65 -6.25
N ILE A 303 -4.13 -7.90 -6.71
CA ILE A 303 -4.36 -7.58 -8.11
C ILE A 303 -4.34 -6.06 -8.29
N LEU A 304 -4.18 -5.59 -9.53
CA LEU A 304 -4.08 -4.15 -9.80
C LEU A 304 -5.41 -3.46 -9.44
N HIS A 305 -5.35 -2.55 -8.46
CA HIS A 305 -6.37 -1.59 -8.02
C HIS A 305 -7.78 -2.17 -7.73
N GLU A 306 -8.22 -2.09 -6.47
CA GLU A 306 -9.53 -2.57 -6.03
C GLU A 306 -10.44 -1.50 -5.41
N ASP A 307 -10.01 -0.24 -5.40
CA ASP A 307 -10.51 0.85 -4.55
C ASP A 307 -12.00 1.16 -4.68
N SER A 308 -12.65 0.88 -5.82
CA SER A 308 -14.07 1.20 -6.05
C SER A 308 -14.73 0.22 -7.01
N LEU A 309 -16.07 0.22 -7.12
CA LEU A 309 -16.77 -0.64 -8.08
C LEU A 309 -16.33 -0.34 -9.52
N ALA A 310 -16.13 0.94 -9.86
CA ALA A 310 -15.64 1.34 -11.17
C ALA A 310 -14.21 0.88 -11.42
N ILE A 311 -13.31 1.05 -10.46
CA ILE A 311 -11.90 0.66 -10.58
C ILE A 311 -11.75 -0.87 -10.68
N GLN A 312 -12.49 -1.63 -9.88
CA GLN A 312 -12.55 -3.08 -10.00
C GLN A 312 -13.05 -3.50 -11.38
N THR A 313 -14.11 -2.86 -11.89
CA THR A 313 -14.64 -3.09 -13.24
C THR A 313 -13.61 -2.75 -14.32
N LEU A 314 -12.80 -1.72 -14.11
CA LEU A 314 -11.79 -1.26 -15.06
C LEU A 314 -10.74 -2.35 -15.32
N PHE A 315 -10.13 -2.92 -14.27
CA PHE A 315 -8.99 -3.84 -14.41
C PHE A 315 -9.32 -5.32 -14.31
N GLN A 316 -10.41 -5.69 -13.62
CA GLN A 316 -10.66 -7.07 -13.22
C GLN A 316 -12.08 -7.50 -13.62
N GLY A 317 -13.10 -6.83 -13.10
CA GLY A 317 -14.49 -7.29 -13.09
C GLY A 317 -14.92 -7.46 -11.64
N SER A 318 -14.84 -8.69 -11.13
CA SER A 318 -15.05 -9.01 -9.70
C SER A 318 -13.75 -9.49 -9.08
N VAL A 319 -13.26 -8.74 -8.10
CA VAL A 319 -12.05 -9.08 -7.34
C VAL A 319 -12.25 -10.28 -6.42
N GLN A 320 -13.49 -10.48 -5.93
CA GLN A 320 -13.83 -11.58 -5.04
C GLN A 320 -13.61 -12.95 -5.69
N ARG A 321 -13.91 -13.07 -6.99
CA ARG A 321 -13.68 -14.31 -7.74
C ARG A 321 -12.20 -14.65 -7.86
N TYR A 322 -11.33 -13.64 -7.89
CA TYR A 322 -9.89 -13.86 -7.92
C TYR A 322 -9.37 -14.36 -6.55
N TYR A 323 -9.88 -13.79 -5.45
CA TYR A 323 -9.49 -14.20 -4.10
C TYR A 323 -9.74 -15.69 -3.79
N GLU A 324 -10.71 -16.34 -4.44
CA GLU A 324 -10.95 -17.80 -4.33
C GLU A 324 -9.73 -18.64 -4.79
N HIS A 325 -8.89 -18.06 -5.66
CA HIS A 325 -7.73 -18.70 -6.26
C HIS A 325 -6.40 -18.26 -5.63
N MET A 326 -6.44 -17.88 -4.35
CA MET A 326 -5.25 -17.67 -3.53
C MET A 326 -5.35 -18.53 -2.27
N ASP A 327 -4.22 -18.86 -1.65
CA ASP A 327 -4.24 -19.48 -0.33
C ASP A 327 -4.40 -18.39 0.74
N TYR A 328 -3.60 -17.32 0.62
CA TYR A 328 -3.71 -16.09 1.41
C TYR A 328 -4.06 -14.93 0.47
N PRO A 329 -5.35 -14.65 0.20
CA PRO A 329 -5.71 -13.55 -0.66
C PRO A 329 -5.30 -12.22 -0.04
N GLY A 330 -4.85 -11.28 -0.88
CA GLY A 330 -4.39 -9.98 -0.43
C GLY A 330 -5.04 -8.82 -1.18
N VAL A 331 -4.83 -7.63 -0.64
CA VAL A 331 -5.27 -6.34 -1.17
C VAL A 331 -4.13 -5.34 -1.12
N ASP A 332 -4.22 -4.27 -1.90
CA ASP A 332 -3.27 -3.16 -1.85
C ASP A 332 -3.90 -1.86 -1.32
N ILE A 333 -3.46 -1.43 -0.13
CA ILE A 333 -3.92 -0.20 0.53
C ILE A 333 -2.70 0.55 1.10
N LEU A 334 -1.99 1.23 0.20
CA LEU A 334 -0.69 1.86 0.45
C LEU A 334 -0.73 3.06 1.42
N THR A 335 -1.50 4.10 1.06
CA THR A 335 -1.32 5.45 1.63
C THR A 335 -2.04 5.67 2.95
N GLU A 336 -1.59 6.66 3.72
CA GLU A 336 -2.24 7.05 4.99
C GLU A 336 -3.69 7.53 4.80
N GLY A 337 -3.98 8.13 3.63
CA GLY A 337 -5.28 8.67 3.26
C GLY A 337 -6.22 7.66 2.59
N ASN A 338 -5.74 6.49 2.17
CA ASN A 338 -6.60 5.49 1.54
C ASN A 338 -7.54 4.87 2.58
N ARG A 339 -8.85 5.09 2.38
CA ARG A 339 -9.93 4.62 3.25
C ARG A 339 -10.93 3.74 2.49
N ALA A 340 -10.43 2.92 1.57
CA ALA A 340 -11.22 1.92 0.84
C ALA A 340 -11.63 0.73 1.74
N TYR A 341 -12.37 1.01 2.82
CA TYR A 341 -12.76 0.05 3.86
C TYR A 341 -13.42 -1.21 3.30
N TRP A 342 -14.23 -1.03 2.26
CA TRP A 342 -14.95 -2.10 1.61
C TRP A 342 -14.03 -3.09 0.88
N VAL A 343 -12.80 -2.72 0.52
CA VAL A 343 -11.81 -3.63 -0.09
C VAL A 343 -11.36 -4.68 0.93
N ALA A 344 -10.91 -4.24 2.12
CA ALA A 344 -10.58 -5.14 3.22
C ALA A 344 -11.77 -6.06 3.58
N LYS A 345 -12.99 -5.51 3.52
CA LYS A 345 -14.20 -6.29 3.79
C LYS A 345 -14.50 -7.35 2.72
N GLN A 346 -14.26 -7.06 1.44
CA GLN A 346 -14.43 -8.02 0.35
C GLN A 346 -13.45 -9.20 0.49
N VAL A 347 -12.16 -8.94 0.72
CA VAL A 347 -11.18 -10.03 0.90
C VAL A 347 -11.50 -10.86 2.14
N GLN A 348 -11.92 -10.22 3.25
CA GLN A 348 -12.38 -10.94 4.44
C GLN A 348 -13.57 -11.86 4.15
N SER A 349 -14.52 -11.39 3.35
CA SER A 349 -15.74 -12.12 3.02
C SER A 349 -15.41 -13.43 2.30
N VAL A 350 -14.57 -13.35 1.27
CA VAL A 350 -14.10 -14.54 0.54
C VAL A 350 -13.25 -15.43 1.44
N ALA A 351 -12.35 -14.84 2.25
CA ALA A 351 -11.51 -15.60 3.18
C ALA A 351 -12.33 -16.44 4.16
N ARG A 352 -13.38 -15.87 4.75
CA ARG A 352 -14.32 -16.59 5.62
C ARG A 352 -15.07 -17.69 4.88
N GLN A 353 -15.64 -17.37 3.71
CA GLN A 353 -16.43 -18.30 2.91
C GLN A 353 -15.59 -19.49 2.43
N MET A 354 -14.36 -19.27 1.98
CA MET A 354 -13.46 -20.32 1.49
C MET A 354 -12.68 -21.01 2.61
N GLY A 355 -12.67 -20.44 3.82
CA GLY A 355 -11.93 -20.96 4.97
C GLY A 355 -10.43 -20.72 4.86
N GLN A 356 -10.02 -19.64 4.20
CA GLN A 356 -8.64 -19.16 4.12
C GLN A 356 -8.25 -18.58 5.49
N GLU A 357 -7.05 -18.92 5.94
CA GLU A 357 -6.59 -18.57 7.29
C GLU A 357 -6.14 -17.11 7.40
N PHE A 358 -5.53 -16.60 6.33
CA PHE A 358 -4.99 -15.24 6.28
C PHE A 358 -5.59 -14.43 5.15
N ALA A 359 -5.81 -13.15 5.43
CA ALA A 359 -5.99 -12.10 4.44
C ALA A 359 -4.84 -11.10 4.60
N LEU A 360 -4.13 -10.87 3.50
CA LEU A 360 -2.96 -10.00 3.44
C LEU A 360 -3.37 -8.58 3.04
N SER A 361 -2.67 -7.57 3.54
CA SER A 361 -2.64 -6.26 2.90
C SER A 361 -1.20 -5.90 2.61
N GLU A 362 -0.92 -5.39 1.42
CA GLU A 362 0.17 -4.45 1.23
C GLU A 362 -0.25 -3.10 1.83
N LEU A 363 0.62 -2.51 2.66
CA LEU A 363 0.34 -1.25 3.33
C LEU A 363 1.63 -0.47 3.66
N TYR A 364 1.42 0.80 4.02
CA TYR A 364 2.45 1.80 4.36
C TYR A 364 3.28 2.31 3.17
N GLY A 365 2.97 1.87 1.96
CA GLY A 365 3.57 2.43 0.76
C GLY A 365 3.14 3.86 0.50
N CYS A 366 3.94 4.59 -0.26
CA CYS A 366 3.64 5.97 -0.64
C CYS A 366 3.43 6.93 0.56
N THR A 367 3.97 6.62 1.75
CA THR A 367 3.76 7.40 2.98
C THR A 367 4.88 8.38 3.31
N GLY A 368 6.10 8.20 2.77
CA GLY A 368 7.22 9.12 2.98
C GLY A 368 7.93 9.01 4.34
N TRP A 369 9.02 9.74 4.49
CA TRP A 369 9.92 9.65 5.65
C TRP A 369 9.36 10.18 6.97
N GLN A 370 8.22 10.88 6.97
CA GLN A 370 7.57 11.42 8.16
C GLN A 370 6.66 10.41 8.87
N PHE A 371 6.42 9.24 8.27
CA PHE A 371 5.48 8.25 8.77
C PHE A 371 5.90 7.72 10.16
N ASN A 372 5.04 7.95 11.16
CA ASN A 372 5.33 7.67 12.58
C ASN A 372 4.54 6.46 13.10
N PHE A 373 4.77 6.03 14.35
CA PHE A 373 4.11 4.84 14.88
C PHE A 373 2.59 5.00 15.02
N ARG A 374 2.10 6.22 15.32
CA ARG A 374 0.66 6.51 15.32
C ARG A 374 0.07 6.27 13.93
N SER A 375 0.70 6.77 12.87
CA SER A 375 0.24 6.55 11.49
C SER A 375 0.29 5.07 11.09
N HIS A 376 1.30 4.31 11.53
CA HIS A 376 1.33 2.85 11.33
C HIS A 376 0.11 2.17 12.00
N ARG A 377 -0.15 2.46 13.28
CA ARG A 377 -1.34 1.97 13.99
C ARG A 377 -2.61 2.35 13.24
N ASP A 378 -2.72 3.62 12.86
CA ASP A 378 -3.93 4.22 12.32
C ASP A 378 -4.31 3.66 10.94
N VAL A 379 -3.33 3.29 10.11
CA VAL A 379 -3.56 2.60 8.83
C VAL A 379 -3.85 1.12 9.06
N GLY A 380 -3.05 0.42 9.86
CA GLY A 380 -3.20 -1.03 10.02
C GLY A 380 -4.42 -1.45 10.87
N ALA A 381 -4.85 -0.65 11.85
CA ALA A 381 -5.86 -1.06 12.83
C ALA A 381 -7.26 -1.24 12.21
N TRP A 382 -7.69 -0.31 11.34
CA TRP A 382 -8.98 -0.45 10.66
C TRP A 382 -8.96 -1.61 9.67
N GLN A 383 -7.85 -1.80 8.96
CA GLN A 383 -7.69 -2.92 8.01
C GLN A 383 -7.79 -4.25 8.78
N THR A 384 -7.12 -4.32 9.93
CA THR A 384 -7.15 -5.50 10.79
C THR A 384 -8.56 -5.80 11.30
N LEU A 385 -9.27 -4.75 11.74
CA LEU A 385 -10.66 -4.86 12.18
C LEU A 385 -11.59 -5.40 11.09
N LEU A 386 -11.34 -5.01 9.83
CA LEU A 386 -12.10 -5.44 8.66
C LEU A 386 -11.57 -6.73 8.03
N GLY A 387 -10.63 -7.42 8.69
CA GLY A 387 -10.28 -8.81 8.41
C GLY A 387 -8.87 -9.08 7.92
N ILE A 388 -8.05 -8.06 7.73
CA ILE A 388 -6.63 -8.26 7.45
C ILE A 388 -5.97 -8.84 8.71
N ASN A 389 -5.18 -9.89 8.56
CA ASN A 389 -4.45 -10.49 9.69
C ASN A 389 -3.02 -10.91 9.31
N LEU A 390 -2.56 -10.50 8.12
CA LEU A 390 -1.19 -10.57 7.65
C LEU A 390 -0.81 -9.23 7.02
N ARG A 391 0.25 -8.60 7.52
CA ARG A 391 0.70 -7.29 7.03
C ARG A 391 1.95 -7.44 6.17
N CYS A 392 1.85 -7.03 4.90
CA CYS A 392 2.98 -6.81 4.02
C CYS A 392 3.35 -5.34 4.05
N HIS A 393 4.55 -5.03 4.54
CA HIS A 393 4.98 -3.65 4.68
C HIS A 393 5.77 -3.21 3.45
N HIS A 394 5.36 -2.08 2.89
CA HIS A 394 6.03 -1.44 1.76
C HIS A 394 6.81 -0.20 2.26
N LEU A 395 8.15 -0.11 2.22
CA LEU A 395 9.17 -1.05 1.74
C LEU A 395 10.37 -1.16 2.69
N SER A 396 11.19 -2.21 2.56
CA SER A 396 12.50 -2.36 3.21
C SER A 396 13.62 -2.47 2.16
N TRP A 397 14.38 -1.40 1.92
CA TRP A 397 15.43 -1.40 0.89
C TRP A 397 16.70 -2.15 1.29
N TYR A 398 17.28 -2.88 0.35
CA TYR A 398 18.61 -3.48 0.50
C TYR A 398 19.71 -2.43 0.54
N THR A 399 19.62 -1.37 -0.27
CA THR A 399 20.55 -0.24 -0.25
C THR A 399 19.85 1.07 -0.61
N MET A 400 20.38 2.19 -0.12
CA MET A 400 19.94 3.52 -0.51
C MET A 400 20.65 4.06 -1.77
N GLU A 401 21.48 3.26 -2.45
CA GLU A 401 22.28 3.76 -3.58
C GLU A 401 21.42 4.32 -4.73
N GLY A 402 21.73 5.54 -5.17
CA GLY A 402 21.15 6.18 -6.35
C GLY A 402 19.62 6.26 -6.31
N GLU A 403 18.96 5.88 -7.41
CA GLU A 403 17.51 6.02 -7.55
C GLU A 403 16.69 5.14 -6.61
N ALA A 404 17.29 4.08 -6.05
CA ALA A 404 16.55 3.16 -5.20
C ALA A 404 16.03 3.82 -3.90
N LYS A 405 16.73 4.82 -3.35
CA LYS A 405 16.25 5.54 -2.14
C LYS A 405 15.02 6.43 -2.38
N ARG A 406 14.58 6.55 -3.63
CA ARG A 406 13.38 7.28 -4.05
C ARG A 406 12.32 6.36 -4.64
N ASP A 407 12.56 5.05 -4.70
CA ASP A 407 11.57 4.05 -5.09
C ASP A 407 10.50 3.94 -4.00
N TYR A 408 9.45 4.76 -4.15
CA TYR A 408 8.32 4.92 -3.22
C TYR A 408 8.71 5.00 -1.73
N PRO A 409 9.42 6.07 -1.32
CA PRO A 409 9.94 6.21 0.03
C PRO A 409 8.83 6.37 1.08
N ALA A 410 9.11 6.07 2.35
CA ALA A 410 10.42 5.75 2.92
C ALA A 410 10.62 4.27 3.22
N SER A 411 11.90 3.86 3.29
CA SER A 411 12.24 2.57 3.90
C SER A 411 11.84 2.54 5.36
N ILE A 412 11.14 1.49 5.77
CA ILE A 412 10.80 1.16 7.16
C ILE A 412 11.94 0.43 7.90
N PHE A 413 13.06 0.17 7.22
CA PHE A 413 14.09 -0.78 7.64
C PHE A 413 15.21 -0.12 8.46
N TYR A 414 16.41 -0.70 8.53
CA TYR A 414 17.51 -0.16 9.38
C TYR A 414 17.91 1.27 9.04
N GLN A 415 17.57 1.75 7.83
CA GLN A 415 17.79 3.13 7.46
C GLN A 415 16.87 4.09 8.23
N SER A 416 15.78 3.65 8.86
CA SER A 416 14.96 4.49 9.74
C SER A 416 15.63 4.67 11.11
N GLY A 417 15.64 5.89 11.66
CA GLY A 417 16.25 6.17 12.98
C GLY A 417 15.57 5.48 14.18
N TRP A 418 14.40 4.87 13.96
CA TRP A 418 13.54 4.24 14.96
C TRP A 418 13.41 2.71 14.81
N TYR A 419 14.15 2.07 13.89
CA TYR A 419 13.93 0.65 13.54
C TYR A 419 13.98 -0.30 14.75
N ARG A 420 14.85 -0.03 15.73
CA ARG A 420 14.98 -0.82 16.97
C ARG A 420 13.75 -0.75 17.88
N ASP A 421 12.93 0.29 17.73
CA ASP A 421 11.68 0.47 18.46
C ASP A 421 10.49 -0.21 17.77
N TYR A 422 10.67 -0.67 16.53
CA TYR A 422 9.59 -1.26 15.74
C TYR A 422 8.93 -2.52 16.33
N PRO A 423 9.59 -3.34 17.17
CA PRO A 423 8.92 -4.44 17.88
C PRO A 423 7.68 -3.98 18.65
N TYR A 424 7.60 -2.71 19.08
CA TYR A 424 6.41 -2.15 19.74
C TYR A 424 5.17 -2.19 18.82
N VAL A 425 5.32 -1.79 17.55
CA VAL A 425 4.24 -1.85 16.54
C VAL A 425 3.92 -3.30 16.18
N GLU A 426 4.92 -4.14 15.94
CA GLU A 426 4.70 -5.55 15.62
C GLU A 426 3.99 -6.30 16.74
N ASN A 427 4.33 -6.02 18.01
CA ASN A 427 3.68 -6.66 19.16
C ASN A 427 2.22 -6.22 19.30
N TYR A 428 1.92 -4.94 19.06
CA TYR A 428 0.53 -4.43 19.04
C TYR A 428 -0.31 -5.19 18.00
N PHE A 429 0.16 -5.27 16.76
CA PHE A 429 -0.58 -5.95 15.69
C PHE A 429 -0.61 -7.47 15.85
N THR A 430 0.43 -8.08 16.41
CA THR A 430 0.41 -9.53 16.71
C THR A 430 -0.74 -9.87 17.67
N ARG A 431 -0.92 -9.07 18.73
CA ARG A 431 -2.03 -9.25 19.70
C ARG A 431 -3.39 -9.02 19.05
N LEU A 432 -3.51 -7.94 18.27
CA LEU A 432 -4.77 -7.62 17.59
C LEU A 432 -5.15 -8.72 16.58
N ASN A 433 -4.21 -9.15 15.75
CA ASN A 433 -4.37 -10.21 14.76
C ASN A 433 -4.77 -11.55 15.41
N GLU A 434 -4.16 -11.88 16.56
CA GLU A 434 -4.56 -13.06 17.33
C GLU A 434 -6.03 -12.95 17.75
N ILE A 435 -6.45 -11.81 18.32
CA ILE A 435 -7.82 -11.60 18.80
C ILE A 435 -8.83 -11.66 17.66
N VAL A 436 -8.62 -10.95 16.54
CA VAL A 436 -9.56 -10.95 15.40
C VAL A 436 -9.60 -12.29 14.66
N SER A 437 -8.62 -13.17 14.91
CA SER A 437 -8.57 -14.53 14.34
C SER A 437 -9.08 -15.61 15.30
N LYS A 438 -9.40 -15.30 16.57
CA LYS A 438 -9.90 -16.28 17.55
C LYS A 438 -11.29 -16.79 17.19
N GLY A 439 -11.57 -18.06 17.50
CA GLY A 439 -12.89 -18.67 17.36
C GLY A 439 -13.56 -18.43 15.99
N GLU A 440 -14.85 -18.14 15.99
CA GLU A 440 -15.65 -17.85 14.79
C GLU A 440 -16.13 -16.39 14.77
N PRO A 441 -16.27 -15.76 13.60
CA PRO A 441 -16.90 -14.44 13.50
C PRO A 441 -18.39 -14.54 13.84
N LEU A 442 -18.93 -13.56 14.57
CA LEU A 442 -20.38 -13.42 14.75
C LEU A 442 -20.98 -12.63 13.58
N CYS A 443 -21.02 -13.28 12.41
CA CYS A 443 -21.48 -12.70 11.15
C CYS A 443 -22.63 -13.54 10.59
N GLU A 444 -23.86 -13.01 10.63
CA GLU A 444 -25.07 -13.72 10.17
C GLU A 444 -25.74 -13.03 8.96
N THR A 445 -25.13 -11.95 8.46
CA THR A 445 -25.66 -11.12 7.37
C THR A 445 -24.83 -11.32 6.10
N LEU A 446 -25.47 -11.67 4.98
CA LEU A 446 -24.87 -11.62 3.66
C LEU A 446 -25.35 -10.37 2.93
N VAL A 447 -24.45 -9.60 2.32
CA VAL A 447 -24.79 -8.48 1.44
C VAL A 447 -24.38 -8.84 0.01
N LEU A 448 -25.30 -8.81 -0.94
CA LEU A 448 -24.93 -9.03 -2.35
C LEU A 448 -24.03 -7.90 -2.84
N ASN A 449 -22.90 -8.25 -3.44
CA ASN A 449 -21.98 -7.24 -3.99
C ASN A 449 -22.52 -6.74 -5.34
N PRO A 450 -22.70 -5.42 -5.53
CA PRO A 450 -23.31 -4.87 -6.74
C PRO A 450 -22.36 -4.69 -7.94
N VAL A 451 -21.12 -5.19 -7.89
CA VAL A 451 -20.09 -4.91 -8.92
C VAL A 451 -20.55 -5.26 -10.34
N GLU A 452 -21.34 -6.32 -10.53
CA GLU A 452 -21.88 -6.70 -11.84
C GLU A 452 -22.84 -5.65 -12.43
N SER A 453 -23.48 -4.84 -11.59
CA SER A 453 -24.28 -3.70 -12.05
C SER A 453 -23.41 -2.59 -12.65
N MET A 454 -22.19 -2.39 -12.14
CA MET A 454 -21.26 -1.42 -12.73
C MET A 454 -20.86 -1.83 -14.15
N TRP A 455 -20.82 -3.13 -14.47
CA TRP A 455 -20.42 -3.65 -15.80
C TRP A 455 -21.36 -3.23 -16.93
N LEU A 456 -22.57 -2.73 -16.61
CA LEU A 456 -23.54 -2.24 -17.58
C LEU A 456 -23.17 -0.89 -18.22
N TYR A 457 -22.25 -0.15 -17.63
CA TYR A 457 -22.08 1.27 -17.90
C TYR A 457 -20.76 1.75 -18.55
N PRO A 458 -19.66 0.97 -18.61
CA PRO A 458 -18.44 1.41 -19.27
C PRO A 458 -18.69 1.78 -20.73
N ARG A 459 -18.11 2.92 -21.11
CA ARG A 459 -18.20 3.56 -22.44
C ARG A 459 -17.11 4.62 -22.52
N LYS A 460 -16.84 5.14 -23.72
CA LYS A 460 -15.84 6.20 -23.87
C LYS A 460 -16.15 7.39 -22.95
N GLY A 461 -15.13 7.83 -22.21
CA GLY A 461 -15.23 8.96 -21.28
C GLY A 461 -15.95 8.66 -19.96
N TRP A 462 -16.21 7.39 -19.63
CA TRP A 462 -16.87 7.02 -18.36
C TRP A 462 -16.04 7.35 -17.11
N LEU A 463 -14.72 7.45 -17.28
CA LEU A 463 -13.75 7.88 -16.27
C LEU A 463 -12.94 9.04 -16.87
N LYS A 464 -12.70 10.09 -16.08
CA LYS A 464 -11.83 11.21 -16.49
C LYS A 464 -10.36 10.93 -16.21
N ASN A 465 -10.10 10.23 -15.12
CA ASN A 465 -8.81 9.66 -14.72
C ASN A 465 -9.11 8.38 -13.92
N LEU A 466 -8.10 7.76 -13.31
CA LEU A 466 -8.27 6.51 -12.57
C LEU A 466 -9.33 6.60 -11.45
N PHE A 467 -9.43 7.74 -10.75
CA PHE A 467 -10.24 7.89 -9.54
C PHE A 467 -11.49 8.77 -9.72
N GLU A 468 -11.78 9.26 -10.94
CA GLU A 468 -12.87 10.21 -11.19
C GLU A 468 -13.89 9.63 -12.20
N LEU A 469 -14.93 8.99 -11.67
CA LEU A 469 -16.09 8.47 -12.39
C LEU A 469 -17.01 9.61 -12.85
N THR A 470 -17.40 9.62 -14.12
CA THR A 470 -18.15 10.74 -14.74
C THR A 470 -19.61 10.41 -15.04
N ILE A 471 -20.00 9.16 -14.87
CA ILE A 471 -21.31 8.65 -15.30
C ILE A 471 -22.28 8.59 -14.12
N GLU A 472 -23.43 9.26 -14.25
CA GLU A 472 -24.42 9.38 -13.17
C GLU A 472 -24.88 8.03 -12.63
N GLU A 473 -25.07 7.05 -13.54
CA GLU A 473 -25.52 5.71 -13.15
C GLU A 473 -24.50 5.00 -12.24
N GLY A 474 -23.21 5.12 -12.56
CA GLY A 474 -22.12 4.54 -11.79
C GLY A 474 -21.87 5.26 -10.46
N VAL A 475 -21.94 6.60 -10.44
CA VAL A 475 -21.79 7.39 -9.21
C VAL A 475 -22.87 7.00 -8.19
N ARG A 476 -24.12 6.85 -8.62
CA ARG A 476 -25.21 6.39 -7.76
C ARG A 476 -24.95 5.00 -7.17
N LEU A 477 -24.39 4.07 -7.95
CA LEU A 477 -24.05 2.73 -7.47
C LEU A 477 -22.97 2.77 -6.38
N GLU A 478 -21.91 3.55 -6.59
CA GLU A 478 -20.85 3.71 -5.60
C GLU A 478 -21.34 4.39 -4.32
N GLU A 479 -22.17 5.43 -4.44
CA GLU A 479 -22.79 6.10 -3.28
C GLU A 479 -23.66 5.14 -2.47
N ALA A 480 -24.49 4.32 -3.13
CA ALA A 480 -25.34 3.33 -2.45
C ALA A 480 -24.50 2.25 -1.75
N TYR A 481 -23.45 1.77 -2.42
CA TYR A 481 -22.50 0.79 -1.89
C TYR A 481 -21.79 1.31 -0.63
N ILE A 482 -21.23 2.52 -0.70
CA ILE A 482 -20.54 3.16 0.43
C ILE A 482 -21.52 3.48 1.57
N LYS A 483 -22.74 3.95 1.25
CA LYS A 483 -23.77 4.27 2.24
C LYS A 483 -24.17 3.02 3.03
N LEU A 484 -24.44 1.90 2.35
CA LEU A 484 -24.78 0.65 3.03
C LEU A 484 -23.63 0.15 3.91
N PHE A 485 -22.40 0.13 3.37
CA PHE A 485 -21.20 -0.26 4.13
C PHE A 485 -21.10 0.52 5.45
N LYS A 486 -21.22 1.86 5.39
CA LYS A 486 -21.14 2.73 6.56
C LYS A 486 -22.28 2.48 7.54
N ILE A 487 -23.52 2.30 7.05
CA ILE A 487 -24.68 2.01 7.90
C ILE A 487 -24.45 0.74 8.72
N LEU A 488 -23.99 -0.34 8.08
CA LEU A 488 -23.81 -1.64 8.75
C LEU A 488 -22.63 -1.62 9.73
N THR A 489 -21.45 -1.18 9.29
CA THR A 489 -20.22 -1.24 10.11
C THR A 489 -20.26 -0.34 11.34
N THR A 490 -20.83 0.87 11.23
CA THR A 490 -21.02 1.79 12.36
C THR A 490 -22.34 1.56 13.11
N GLY A 491 -23.17 0.63 12.62
CA GLY A 491 -24.40 0.16 13.26
C GLY A 491 -24.21 -1.13 14.06
N GLN A 492 -22.98 -1.62 14.17
CA GLN A 492 -22.62 -2.90 14.80
C GLN A 492 -23.32 -4.12 14.19
N VAL A 493 -23.50 -4.11 12.86
CA VAL A 493 -23.93 -5.28 12.08
C VAL A 493 -22.73 -5.77 11.27
N ASP A 494 -22.11 -6.88 11.70
CA ASP A 494 -21.10 -7.56 10.86
C ASP A 494 -21.81 -8.28 9.70
N PHE A 495 -21.16 -8.28 8.54
CA PHE A 495 -21.70 -8.89 7.33
C PHE A 495 -20.57 -9.46 6.48
N ASP A 496 -20.87 -10.29 5.48
CA ASP A 496 -19.93 -10.61 4.41
C ASP A 496 -20.55 -10.22 3.07
N TYR A 497 -19.73 -9.86 2.09
CA TYR A 497 -20.15 -9.71 0.71
C TYR A 497 -20.35 -11.08 0.04
N GLY A 498 -21.36 -11.17 -0.83
CA GLY A 498 -21.60 -12.32 -1.69
C GLY A 498 -21.40 -11.94 -3.15
N ASP A 499 -20.42 -12.56 -3.82
CA ASP A 499 -20.27 -12.51 -5.27
C ASP A 499 -21.24 -13.48 -5.95
N GLU A 500 -21.92 -13.04 -7.00
CA GLU A 500 -22.99 -13.83 -7.62
C GLU A 500 -22.51 -15.13 -8.29
N ASP A 501 -21.26 -15.19 -8.77
CA ASP A 501 -20.68 -16.41 -9.34
C ASP A 501 -20.29 -17.41 -8.25
N ILE A 502 -19.60 -16.92 -7.21
CA ILE A 502 -19.26 -17.75 -6.04
C ILE A 502 -20.54 -18.33 -5.44
N LEU A 503 -21.57 -17.49 -5.25
CA LEU A 503 -22.86 -17.92 -4.74
C LEU A 503 -23.46 -19.00 -5.63
N ALA A 504 -23.55 -18.79 -6.94
CA ALA A 504 -24.15 -19.74 -7.87
C ALA A 504 -23.52 -21.15 -7.81
N ARG A 505 -22.22 -21.24 -7.52
CA ARG A 505 -21.50 -22.52 -7.42
C ARG A 505 -21.51 -23.15 -6.02
N ASN A 506 -21.52 -22.33 -4.97
CA ASN A 506 -21.15 -22.76 -3.62
C ASN A 506 -22.24 -22.62 -2.55
N TYR A 507 -23.46 -22.18 -2.91
CA TYR A 507 -24.53 -22.05 -1.94
C TYR A 507 -25.24 -23.37 -1.62
N ARG A 508 -25.74 -23.48 -0.39
CA ARG A 508 -26.76 -24.47 -0.01
C ARG A 508 -27.63 -23.91 1.11
N ILE A 509 -28.86 -24.40 1.21
CA ILE A 509 -29.81 -24.00 2.25
C ILE A 509 -29.99 -25.14 3.24
N VAL A 510 -29.89 -24.85 4.52
CA VAL A 510 -30.10 -25.84 5.60
C VAL A 510 -31.13 -25.34 6.60
N GLN A 511 -31.80 -26.29 7.25
CA GLN A 511 -32.66 -26.04 8.40
C GLN A 511 -31.86 -26.37 9.67
N GLU A 512 -31.57 -25.36 10.49
CA GLU A 512 -30.87 -25.50 11.78
C GLU A 512 -31.66 -24.71 12.84
N ASP A 513 -31.94 -25.33 13.99
CA ASP A 513 -32.67 -24.70 15.10
C ASP A 513 -34.03 -24.10 14.72
N GLY A 514 -34.70 -24.70 13.73
CA GLY A 514 -36.00 -24.25 13.23
C GLY A 514 -35.95 -23.03 12.31
N ASN A 515 -34.76 -22.58 11.90
CA ASN A 515 -34.56 -21.46 10.98
C ASN A 515 -33.79 -21.92 9.74
N ALA A 516 -34.14 -21.34 8.58
CA ALA A 516 -33.35 -21.52 7.38
C ALA A 516 -32.05 -20.72 7.48
N LYS A 517 -30.94 -21.34 7.09
CA LYS A 517 -29.63 -20.69 6.96
C LYS A 517 -29.10 -20.90 5.54
N LEU A 518 -28.63 -19.82 4.94
CA LEU A 518 -27.87 -19.85 3.70
C LEU A 518 -26.41 -20.11 4.03
N ILE A 519 -25.86 -21.18 3.47
CA ILE A 519 -24.45 -21.55 3.65
C ILE A 519 -23.72 -21.21 2.36
N VAL A 520 -22.60 -20.49 2.47
CA VAL A 520 -21.69 -20.22 1.35
C VAL A 520 -20.30 -20.69 1.78
N GLY A 521 -19.85 -21.81 1.22
CA GLY A 521 -18.65 -22.49 1.69
C GLY A 521 -18.72 -22.82 3.19
N ARG A 522 -17.90 -22.13 4.01
CA ARG A 522 -17.85 -22.29 5.48
C ARG A 522 -18.69 -21.27 6.25
N SER A 523 -19.12 -20.18 5.62
CA SER A 523 -19.91 -19.15 6.28
C SER A 523 -21.40 -19.48 6.30
N LYS A 524 -22.11 -18.98 7.31
CA LYS A 524 -23.55 -19.22 7.53
C LYS A 524 -24.28 -17.90 7.74
N TYR A 525 -25.38 -17.70 7.02
CA TYR A 525 -26.15 -16.46 7.06
C TYR A 525 -27.62 -16.74 7.33
N THR A 526 -28.23 -15.90 8.15
CA THR A 526 -29.67 -15.94 8.44
C THR A 526 -30.46 -14.90 7.65
N VAL A 527 -29.78 -13.85 7.17
CA VAL A 527 -30.37 -12.77 6.38
C VAL A 527 -29.52 -12.43 5.16
N VAL A 528 -30.17 -12.18 4.03
CA VAL A 528 -29.54 -11.68 2.80
C VAL A 528 -30.06 -10.29 2.47
N VAL A 529 -29.15 -9.33 2.31
CA VAL A 529 -29.45 -7.94 1.96
C VAL A 529 -29.13 -7.72 0.48
N VAL A 530 -30.12 -7.25 -0.27
CA VAL A 530 -30.02 -6.84 -1.67
C VAL A 530 -30.15 -5.32 -1.74
N SER A 531 -29.14 -4.64 -2.23
CA SER A 531 -29.08 -3.18 -2.24
C SER A 531 -28.16 -2.67 -3.34
N GLY A 532 -28.56 -1.56 -3.98
CA GLY A 532 -27.72 -0.89 -4.97
C GLY A 532 -27.37 -1.76 -6.18
N MET A 533 -28.26 -2.67 -6.58
CA MET A 533 -28.09 -3.53 -7.74
C MET A 533 -29.07 -3.12 -8.84
N ASP A 534 -28.56 -2.78 -10.02
CA ASP A 534 -29.38 -2.54 -11.20
C ASP A 534 -29.66 -3.85 -11.94
N THR A 535 -28.68 -4.75 -12.00
CA THR A 535 -28.84 -6.11 -12.49
C THR A 535 -28.47 -7.16 -11.45
N VAL A 536 -29.12 -8.31 -11.53
CA VAL A 536 -28.86 -9.52 -10.73
C VAL A 536 -28.87 -10.74 -11.64
N ARG A 537 -28.06 -11.75 -11.33
CA ARG A 537 -28.06 -13.02 -12.07
C ARG A 537 -29.33 -13.81 -11.81
N SER A 538 -29.83 -14.51 -12.83
CA SER A 538 -30.96 -15.44 -12.67
C SER A 538 -30.68 -16.58 -11.69
N SER A 539 -29.41 -16.99 -11.54
CA SER A 539 -28.97 -17.94 -10.51
C SER A 539 -29.14 -17.38 -9.09
N THR A 540 -28.78 -16.12 -8.87
CA THR A 540 -28.95 -15.42 -7.59
C THR A 540 -30.42 -15.23 -7.25
N VAL A 541 -31.26 -14.83 -8.21
CA VAL A 541 -32.71 -14.71 -8.01
C VAL A 541 -33.31 -16.04 -7.55
N ARG A 542 -32.92 -17.15 -8.19
CA ARG A 542 -33.36 -18.50 -7.80
C ARG A 542 -32.93 -18.86 -6.38
N MET A 543 -31.67 -18.60 -6.03
CA MET A 543 -31.16 -18.82 -4.68
C MET A 543 -31.97 -18.04 -3.63
N LEU A 544 -32.28 -16.77 -3.91
CA LEU A 544 -33.09 -15.94 -3.01
C LEU A 544 -34.53 -16.48 -2.88
N GLU A 545 -35.15 -16.91 -3.99
CA GLU A 545 -36.48 -17.56 -3.96
C GLU A 545 -36.48 -18.84 -3.12
N GLU A 546 -35.48 -19.70 -3.29
CA GLU A 546 -35.34 -20.93 -2.52
C GLU A 546 -35.10 -20.64 -1.03
N PHE A 547 -34.24 -19.66 -0.71
CA PHE A 547 -33.94 -19.28 0.67
C PHE A 547 -35.17 -18.68 1.36
N ALA A 548 -35.85 -17.73 0.73
CA ALA A 548 -37.08 -17.15 1.26
C ALA A 548 -38.20 -18.21 1.36
N ALA A 549 -38.28 -19.15 0.41
CA ALA A 549 -39.24 -20.25 0.48
C ALA A 549 -39.00 -21.20 1.66
N ALA A 550 -37.74 -21.41 2.03
CA ALA A 550 -37.34 -22.18 3.21
C ALA A 550 -37.56 -21.44 4.54
N GLY A 551 -37.95 -20.16 4.51
CA GLY A 551 -38.14 -19.32 5.70
C GLY A 551 -36.94 -18.45 6.06
N GLY A 552 -35.97 -18.31 5.14
CA GLY A 552 -34.85 -17.39 5.26
C GLY A 552 -35.29 -15.93 5.11
N ASP A 553 -34.51 -15.02 5.70
CA ASP A 553 -34.82 -13.59 5.68
C ASP A 553 -34.13 -12.88 4.50
N VAL A 554 -34.90 -12.17 3.67
CA VAL A 554 -34.38 -11.41 2.52
C VAL A 554 -34.87 -9.97 2.63
N LEU A 555 -33.92 -9.03 2.64
CA LEU A 555 -34.15 -7.60 2.74
C LEU A 555 -33.74 -6.90 1.44
N PHE A 556 -34.69 -6.26 0.76
CA PHE A 556 -34.39 -5.30 -0.30
C PHE A 556 -34.28 -3.89 0.29
N ALA A 557 -33.08 -3.31 0.29
CA ALA A 557 -32.83 -1.95 0.76
C ALA A 557 -32.67 -1.00 -0.44
N GLY A 558 -33.62 -0.08 -0.61
CA GLY A 558 -33.69 0.85 -1.74
C GLY A 558 -34.49 0.35 -2.94
N ASP A 559 -33.96 0.60 -4.13
CA ASP A 559 -34.59 0.21 -5.39
C ASP A 559 -34.40 -1.29 -5.68
N LEU A 560 -35.40 -1.89 -6.34
CA LEU A 560 -35.32 -3.27 -6.81
C LEU A 560 -34.48 -3.32 -8.10
N PRO A 561 -33.70 -4.40 -8.33
CA PRO A 561 -33.06 -4.61 -9.61
C PRO A 561 -34.08 -4.57 -10.75
N ALA A 562 -33.76 -3.80 -11.79
CA ALA A 562 -34.61 -3.63 -12.98
C ALA A 562 -34.22 -4.60 -14.12
N TYR A 563 -33.09 -5.31 -13.96
CA TYR A 563 -32.52 -6.19 -14.96
C TYR A 563 -32.16 -7.55 -14.35
N ILE A 564 -32.45 -8.63 -15.08
CA ILE A 564 -31.97 -9.98 -14.78
C ILE A 564 -31.06 -10.41 -15.94
N ASP A 565 -29.81 -10.79 -15.64
CA ASP A 565 -28.79 -11.12 -16.65
C ASP A 565 -28.58 -10.01 -17.70
N ALA A 566 -28.55 -8.75 -17.23
CA ALA A 566 -28.47 -7.53 -18.04
C ALA A 566 -29.60 -7.35 -19.07
N LYS A 567 -30.77 -7.95 -18.83
CA LYS A 567 -31.98 -7.82 -19.63
C LYS A 567 -33.14 -7.35 -18.76
N GLU A 568 -34.02 -6.50 -19.28
CA GLU A 568 -35.19 -6.03 -18.54
C GLU A 568 -35.98 -7.21 -17.97
N GLY A 569 -36.25 -7.16 -16.67
CA GLY A 569 -36.94 -8.22 -15.94
C GLY A 569 -37.18 -7.81 -14.49
N ASP A 570 -38.39 -8.10 -14.01
CA ASP A 570 -38.78 -7.81 -12.63
C ASP A 570 -38.37 -8.95 -11.70
N ILE A 571 -38.03 -8.60 -10.45
CA ILE A 571 -37.90 -9.58 -9.37
C ILE A 571 -39.21 -10.37 -9.22
N PRO A 572 -39.17 -11.72 -9.15
CA PRO A 572 -40.38 -12.53 -9.05
C PRO A 572 -41.27 -12.11 -7.88
N ALA A 573 -42.58 -11.98 -8.14
CA ALA A 573 -43.57 -11.68 -7.10
C ALA A 573 -43.56 -12.71 -5.96
N SER A 574 -43.15 -13.95 -6.27
CA SER A 574 -43.00 -15.05 -5.31
C SER A 574 -41.94 -14.75 -4.24
N LEU A 575 -40.81 -14.13 -4.66
CA LEU A 575 -39.76 -13.66 -3.77
C LEU A 575 -40.23 -12.45 -2.97
N LEU A 576 -40.74 -11.42 -3.64
CA LEU A 576 -41.17 -10.17 -3.01
C LEU A 576 -42.24 -10.39 -1.93
N ALA A 577 -43.16 -11.34 -2.12
CA ALA A 577 -44.18 -11.68 -1.14
C ALA A 577 -43.63 -12.24 0.18
N LYS A 578 -42.37 -12.72 0.18
CA LYS A 578 -41.67 -13.31 1.34
C LYS A 578 -40.45 -12.50 1.77
N SER A 579 -40.23 -11.32 1.19
CA SER A 579 -39.11 -10.45 1.49
C SER A 579 -39.60 -9.13 2.08
N ALA A 580 -38.75 -8.49 2.86
CA ALA A 580 -38.98 -7.13 3.31
C ALA A 580 -38.40 -6.12 2.33
N ARG A 581 -38.96 -4.91 2.33
CA ARG A 581 -38.43 -3.77 1.61
C ARG A 581 -38.39 -2.55 2.50
N VAL A 582 -37.25 -1.87 2.51
CA VAL A 582 -37.01 -0.65 3.28
C VAL A 582 -36.30 0.38 2.40
N ALA A 583 -36.35 1.65 2.79
CA ALA A 583 -35.50 2.67 2.21
C ALA A 583 -34.03 2.41 2.57
N LEU A 584 -33.09 2.87 1.73
CA LEU A 584 -31.66 2.84 2.03
C LEU A 584 -31.31 3.91 3.08
N GLU A 585 -31.87 3.79 4.28
CA GLU A 585 -31.75 4.75 5.37
C GLU A 585 -31.34 4.04 6.67
N ARG A 586 -30.43 4.68 7.43
CA ARG A 586 -29.80 4.10 8.63
C ARG A 586 -30.84 3.54 9.61
N GLY A 587 -31.86 4.35 9.93
CA GLY A 587 -32.88 3.98 10.91
C GLY A 587 -33.71 2.77 10.49
N GLU A 588 -34.11 2.68 9.22
CA GLU A 588 -34.92 1.56 8.72
C GLU A 588 -34.11 0.26 8.66
N ILE A 589 -32.88 0.32 8.14
CA ILE A 589 -32.00 -0.84 8.02
C ILE A 589 -31.60 -1.38 9.40
N LEU A 590 -31.16 -0.53 10.32
CA LEU A 590 -30.73 -0.98 11.65
C LEU A 590 -31.90 -1.44 12.52
N SER A 591 -33.10 -0.89 12.31
CA SER A 591 -34.32 -1.39 12.95
C SER A 591 -34.65 -2.80 12.46
N TYR A 592 -34.57 -3.03 11.14
CA TYR A 592 -34.80 -4.35 10.55
C TYR A 592 -33.77 -5.37 11.04
N LEU A 593 -32.48 -5.01 11.01
CA LEU A 593 -31.36 -5.87 11.40
C LEU A 593 -31.07 -5.84 12.91
N SER A 594 -32.03 -5.45 13.74
CA SER A 594 -31.84 -5.33 15.19
C SER A 594 -31.44 -6.64 15.88
N LYS A 595 -31.86 -7.80 15.34
CA LYS A 595 -31.49 -9.12 15.87
C LYS A 595 -30.03 -9.49 15.60
N GLN A 596 -29.43 -8.90 14.57
CA GLN A 596 -28.05 -9.16 14.15
C GLN A 596 -27.04 -8.29 14.94
N ARG A 597 -27.52 -7.39 15.80
CA ARG A 597 -26.70 -6.50 16.62
C ARG A 597 -26.43 -7.14 17.97
N PHE A 598 -25.21 -7.66 18.15
CA PHE A 598 -24.80 -8.24 19.44
C PHE A 598 -24.62 -7.18 20.54
N PHE A 599 -24.22 -5.98 20.16
CA PHE A 599 -24.08 -4.85 21.07
C PHE A 599 -24.22 -3.55 20.28
N GLU A 600 -24.31 -2.44 20.99
CA GLU A 600 -24.48 -1.12 20.38
C GLU A 600 -23.54 -0.10 21.00
N ILE A 601 -22.94 0.72 20.15
CA ILE A 601 -22.29 1.98 20.52
C ILE A 601 -22.80 3.03 19.52
N ASN A 602 -23.62 3.96 20.00
CA ASN A 602 -24.25 4.94 19.11
C ASN A 602 -23.27 6.05 18.70
N SER A 603 -22.51 5.79 17.65
CA SER A 603 -21.62 6.75 16.99
C SER A 603 -21.52 6.41 15.51
N ALA A 604 -21.32 7.42 14.66
CA ALA A 604 -21.04 7.21 13.25
C ALA A 604 -19.56 6.90 13.00
N GLU A 605 -18.75 6.89 14.07
CA GLU A 605 -17.30 6.85 14.04
C GLU A 605 -16.65 5.74 14.87
N ILE A 606 -17.47 4.81 15.35
CA ILE A 606 -17.01 3.59 16.01
C ILE A 606 -17.34 2.41 15.11
N ILE A 607 -16.32 1.86 14.47
CA ILE A 607 -16.44 0.60 13.72
C ILE A 607 -16.04 -0.57 14.61
N THR A 608 -16.65 -1.74 14.36
CA THR A 608 -16.53 -2.89 15.27
C THR A 608 -16.47 -4.24 14.55
N THR A 609 -15.84 -5.23 15.19
CA THR A 609 -16.01 -6.66 14.85
C THR A 609 -16.15 -7.51 16.11
N VAL A 610 -16.76 -8.68 15.97
CA VAL A 610 -17.01 -9.61 17.09
C VAL A 610 -16.51 -11.01 16.74
N ARG A 611 -15.69 -11.57 17.63
CA ARG A 611 -15.24 -12.96 17.60
C ARG A 611 -15.80 -13.74 18.76
N LYS A 612 -16.27 -14.96 18.52
CA LYS A 612 -16.85 -15.85 19.52
C LYS A 612 -16.01 -17.11 19.68
N GLU A 613 -15.60 -17.40 20.91
CA GLU A 613 -14.89 -18.62 21.29
C GLU A 613 -15.64 -19.29 22.46
N GLY A 614 -16.38 -20.36 22.16
CA GLY A 614 -17.29 -20.98 23.13
C GLY A 614 -18.38 -20.00 23.59
N ASP A 615 -18.45 -19.75 24.90
CA ASP A 615 -19.40 -18.83 25.54
C ASP A 615 -18.83 -17.40 25.73
N THR A 616 -17.63 -17.14 25.20
CA THR A 616 -16.93 -15.86 25.32
C THR A 616 -16.96 -15.12 23.98
N CYS A 617 -17.22 -13.82 24.02
CA CYS A 617 -17.11 -12.93 22.87
C CYS A 617 -15.98 -11.90 23.08
N TYR A 618 -15.28 -11.55 22.01
CA TYR A 618 -14.31 -10.47 21.96
C TYR A 618 -14.87 -9.37 21.07
N LEU A 619 -15.14 -8.21 21.67
CA LEU A 619 -15.61 -7.01 20.99
C LEU A 619 -14.38 -6.14 20.70
N VAL A 620 -14.07 -5.94 19.43
CA VAL A 620 -13.01 -5.03 19.01
C VAL A 620 -13.68 -3.78 18.47
N CYS A 621 -13.36 -2.63 19.06
CA CYS A 621 -13.99 -1.34 18.76
C CYS A 621 -12.90 -0.32 18.43
N LEU A 622 -12.99 0.31 17.27
CA LEU A 622 -12.03 1.32 16.81
C LEU A 622 -12.73 2.67 16.62
N ASN A 623 -12.16 3.72 17.19
CA ASN A 623 -12.47 5.09 16.80
C ASN A 623 -11.72 5.43 15.50
N GLU A 624 -12.43 5.58 14.38
CA GLU A 624 -11.76 5.91 13.10
C GLU A 624 -11.46 7.40 12.92
N ASP A 625 -11.95 8.25 13.84
CA ASP A 625 -11.51 9.63 13.96
C ASP A 625 -10.11 9.65 14.59
N ARG A 626 -9.12 9.92 13.75
CA ARG A 626 -7.70 9.94 14.16
C ARG A 626 -7.34 11.19 14.92
N GLU A 627 -8.14 12.25 14.87
CA GLU A 627 -7.81 13.54 15.48
C GLU A 627 -8.61 13.84 16.74
N ASN A 628 -9.82 13.29 16.86
CA ASN A 628 -10.72 13.63 17.97
C ASN A 628 -11.08 12.40 18.82
N ALA A 629 -11.06 12.60 20.14
CA ALA A 629 -11.62 11.65 21.09
C ALA A 629 -13.14 11.59 20.97
N LYS A 630 -13.73 10.44 21.31
CA LYS A 630 -15.18 10.24 21.39
C LYS A 630 -15.56 9.93 22.83
N ASP A 631 -16.29 10.84 23.45
CA ASP A 631 -16.75 10.79 24.84
C ASP A 631 -18.29 10.71 24.93
N GLY A 632 -18.80 10.50 26.15
CA GLY A 632 -20.25 10.36 26.38
C GLY A 632 -20.90 9.12 25.73
N LEU A 633 -20.10 8.17 25.25
CA LEU A 633 -20.59 6.95 24.61
C LEU A 633 -20.95 5.88 25.65
N THR A 634 -21.85 4.98 25.26
CA THR A 634 -22.26 3.83 26.08
C THR A 634 -22.24 2.57 25.23
N LEU A 635 -21.52 1.55 25.69
CA LEU A 635 -21.57 0.19 25.16
C LEU A 635 -22.78 -0.50 25.79
N ARG A 636 -23.76 -0.86 24.96
CA ARG A 636 -24.97 -1.59 25.37
C ARG A 636 -24.93 -3.03 24.87
N LEU A 637 -24.99 -3.98 25.78
CA LEU A 637 -25.10 -5.40 25.48
C LEU A 637 -26.58 -5.79 25.45
N ASN A 638 -26.91 -6.76 24.60
CA ASN A 638 -28.25 -7.35 24.51
C ASN A 638 -28.63 -8.23 25.72
N ALA A 639 -27.66 -8.57 26.59
CA ALA A 639 -27.91 -9.13 27.92
C ALA A 639 -26.82 -8.69 28.91
N PRO A 640 -27.09 -8.70 30.23
CA PRO A 640 -26.05 -8.46 31.24
C PRO A 640 -24.93 -9.52 31.17
N LEU A 641 -23.67 -9.08 31.00
CA LEU A 641 -22.49 -9.97 30.93
C LEU A 641 -21.36 -9.47 31.83
N ASN A 642 -20.40 -10.34 32.11
CA ASN A 642 -19.12 -9.92 32.66
C ASN A 642 -18.27 -9.26 31.58
N ILE A 643 -17.53 -8.23 31.94
CA ILE A 643 -16.72 -7.43 31.01
C ILE A 643 -15.30 -7.29 31.55
N GLU A 644 -14.35 -7.62 30.71
CA GLU A 644 -12.91 -7.40 30.89
C GLU A 644 -12.36 -6.63 29.70
N GLU A 645 -11.25 -5.94 29.89
CA GLU A 645 -10.57 -5.19 28.82
C GLU A 645 -9.17 -5.72 28.61
N ILE A 646 -8.77 -5.84 27.34
CA ILE A 646 -7.45 -6.26 26.89
C ILE A 646 -6.76 -5.04 26.27
N ARG A 647 -5.61 -4.64 26.83
CA ARG A 647 -4.80 -3.50 26.36
C ARG A 647 -3.70 -3.97 25.42
N LEU A 648 -3.90 -3.70 24.14
CA LEU A 648 -3.02 -4.11 23.05
C LEU A 648 -1.60 -3.52 23.19
N GLU A 649 -1.47 -2.32 23.74
CA GLU A 649 -0.20 -1.61 23.85
C GLU A 649 0.75 -2.23 24.89
N ARG A 650 0.20 -2.83 25.96
CA ARG A 650 0.96 -3.18 27.17
C ARG A 650 0.84 -4.64 27.64
N ASP A 651 0.19 -5.50 26.86
CA ASP A 651 -0.05 -6.91 27.26
C ASP A 651 -0.78 -7.03 28.61
N GLU A 652 -1.67 -6.09 28.90
CA GLU A 652 -2.43 -6.06 30.15
C GLU A 652 -3.88 -6.49 29.92
N GLU A 653 -4.43 -7.24 30.87
CA GLU A 653 -5.87 -7.54 30.93
C GLU A 653 -6.39 -7.26 32.34
N TYR A 654 -7.61 -6.70 32.45
CA TYR A 654 -8.22 -6.42 33.75
C TYR A 654 -9.75 -6.45 33.71
N GLY A 655 -10.34 -6.62 34.88
CA GLY A 655 -11.79 -6.57 35.08
C GLY A 655 -12.35 -5.17 34.93
N VAL A 656 -13.47 -5.04 34.23
CA VAL A 656 -14.18 -3.77 34.06
C VAL A 656 -15.51 -3.77 34.81
N ALA A 657 -16.34 -4.80 34.59
CA ALA A 657 -17.65 -4.89 35.20
C ALA A 657 -18.14 -6.34 35.36
N ARG A 658 -19.08 -6.55 36.28
CA ARG A 658 -19.75 -7.85 36.52
C ARG A 658 -21.23 -7.73 36.23
N ASN A 659 -21.81 -8.69 35.52
CA ASN A 659 -23.25 -8.74 35.21
C ASN A 659 -23.81 -7.37 34.76
N CYS A 660 -23.15 -6.77 33.78
CA CYS A 660 -23.37 -5.41 33.31
C CYS A 660 -23.98 -5.42 31.91
N ALA A 661 -25.04 -4.65 31.68
CA ALA A 661 -25.64 -4.49 30.35
C ALA A 661 -25.25 -3.17 29.67
N GLU A 662 -24.86 -2.15 30.44
CA GLU A 662 -24.49 -0.83 29.92
C GLU A 662 -23.19 -0.35 30.57
N LEU A 663 -22.19 -0.04 29.76
CA LEU A 663 -20.89 0.43 30.20
C LEU A 663 -20.58 1.79 29.55
N PRO A 664 -20.36 2.87 30.33
CA PRO A 664 -19.82 4.11 29.80
C PRO A 664 -18.43 3.88 29.21
N VAL A 665 -18.22 4.36 27.99
CA VAL A 665 -16.95 4.21 27.26
C VAL A 665 -16.52 5.55 26.68
N ARG A 666 -15.20 5.71 26.57
CA ARG A 666 -14.53 6.81 25.87
C ARG A 666 -13.45 6.18 24.99
N PHE A 667 -13.23 6.78 23.83
CA PHE A 667 -12.17 6.40 22.91
C PHE A 667 -11.28 7.61 22.64
N GLU A 668 -9.98 7.42 22.72
CA GLU A 668 -9.00 8.41 22.29
C GLU A 668 -8.91 8.44 20.75
N PRO A 669 -8.27 9.47 20.15
CA PRO A 669 -8.10 9.55 18.71
C PRO A 669 -7.39 8.30 18.15
N GLY A 670 -8.03 7.62 17.20
CA GLY A 670 -7.53 6.37 16.60
C GLY A 670 -7.43 5.17 17.55
N GLU A 671 -8.04 5.22 18.74
CA GLU A 671 -7.91 4.15 19.74
C GLU A 671 -8.70 2.89 19.35
N CYS A 672 -8.02 1.73 19.39
CA CYS A 672 -8.63 0.41 19.26
C CYS A 672 -8.73 -0.23 20.66
N ARG A 673 -9.94 -0.43 21.15
CA ARG A 673 -10.21 -1.08 22.45
C ARG A 673 -10.78 -2.47 22.24
N VAL A 674 -10.37 -3.41 23.09
CA VAL A 674 -10.85 -4.79 23.07
C VAL A 674 -11.52 -5.15 24.38
N PHE A 675 -12.78 -5.57 24.31
CA PHE A 675 -13.54 -6.08 25.46
C PHE A 675 -13.76 -7.58 25.34
N ARG A 676 -13.37 -8.34 26.37
CA ARG A 676 -13.74 -9.75 26.53
C ARG A 676 -15.02 -9.82 27.37
N VAL A 677 -16.09 -10.38 26.80
CA VAL A 677 -17.40 -10.50 27.45
C VAL A 677 -17.87 -11.95 27.54
N PHE A 678 -18.40 -12.34 28.69
CA PHE A 678 -18.81 -13.73 28.95
C PHE A 678 -19.88 -13.81 30.06
N ALA A 679 -20.70 -14.86 30.01
CA ALA A 679 -21.81 -15.04 30.97
C ALA A 679 -21.39 -15.69 32.29
N LYS A 680 -20.46 -16.67 32.24
CA LYS A 680 -20.07 -17.50 33.40
C LYS A 680 -18.56 -17.46 33.61
N GLY A 681 -18.14 -17.35 34.87
CA GLY A 681 -16.73 -17.29 35.26
C GLY A 681 -16.45 -16.16 36.25
N SER A 682 -15.24 -16.13 36.79
CA SER A 682 -14.78 -15.04 37.65
C SER A 682 -14.15 -13.93 36.81
N VAL A 683 -14.58 -12.70 37.04
CA VAL A 683 -13.95 -11.51 36.42
C VAL A 683 -12.61 -11.22 37.08
N LEU A 684 -11.61 -10.92 36.25
CA LEU A 684 -10.30 -10.45 36.65
C LEU A 684 -10.39 -9.28 37.65
N PRO A 685 -9.36 -9.06 38.47
CA PRO A 685 -9.28 -7.87 39.30
C PRO A 685 -9.36 -6.60 38.46
N ALA A 686 -10.05 -5.57 38.97
CA ALA A 686 -10.04 -4.26 38.34
C ALA A 686 -8.63 -3.68 38.33
N LYS A 687 -8.31 -2.88 37.30
CA LYS A 687 -7.03 -2.18 37.23
C LYS A 687 -6.86 -1.33 38.48
N ARG A 688 -5.76 -1.54 39.20
CA ARG A 688 -5.45 -0.76 40.40
C ARG A 688 -5.21 0.69 39.97
N VAL A 689 -6.04 1.60 40.49
CA VAL A 689 -5.79 3.04 40.34
C VAL A 689 -4.81 3.44 41.42
N GLU A 690 -3.57 3.73 41.03
CA GLU A 690 -2.59 4.38 41.90
C GLU A 690 -2.81 5.90 41.81
N ASN A 691 -2.80 6.59 42.94
CA ASN A 691 -2.89 8.05 42.97
C ASN A 691 -1.48 8.63 43.07
N ALA A 692 -1.15 9.55 42.17
CA ALA A 692 0.10 10.29 42.26
C ALA A 692 0.11 11.15 43.54
N LYS A 693 1.22 11.10 44.28
CA LYS A 693 1.48 11.97 45.43
C LYS A 693 1.80 13.39 44.97
N GLU A 694 2.45 13.51 43.82
CA GLU A 694 2.95 14.77 43.27
C GLU A 694 2.93 14.72 41.74
N GLN A 695 2.75 15.88 41.11
CA GLN A 695 2.89 16.06 39.67
C GLN A 695 3.92 17.15 39.39
N VAL A 696 4.92 16.83 38.58
CA VAL A 696 6.01 17.72 38.21
C VAL A 696 5.87 18.06 36.73
N ARG A 697 5.65 19.34 36.42
CA ARG A 697 5.70 19.84 35.03
C ARG A 697 7.15 20.12 34.66
N LEU A 698 7.60 19.53 33.57
CA LEU A 698 8.97 19.67 33.06
C LEU A 698 9.06 20.94 32.22
N ASN A 699 9.71 21.99 32.76
CA ASN A 699 9.76 23.31 32.12
C ASN A 699 11.06 23.58 31.32
N GLY A 700 12.08 22.73 31.41
CA GLY A 700 13.35 22.86 30.68
C GLY A 700 14.11 24.17 30.90
N PRO A 701 15.15 24.45 30.09
CA PRO A 701 15.77 23.53 29.13
C PRO A 701 16.53 22.39 29.83
N PHE A 702 16.82 21.32 29.11
CA PHE A 702 17.43 20.09 29.65
C PHE A 702 18.81 19.85 29.06
N ALA A 703 19.68 19.24 29.87
CA ALA A 703 20.80 18.48 29.32
C ALA A 703 20.24 17.34 28.45
N TYR A 704 20.93 17.02 27.36
CA TYR A 704 20.45 16.05 26.39
C TYR A 704 21.57 15.18 25.82
N THR A 705 21.20 14.04 25.26
CA THR A 705 22.09 13.17 24.48
C THR A 705 21.48 12.93 23.10
N LEU A 706 22.31 13.03 22.05
CA LEU A 706 21.95 12.62 20.69
C LEU A 706 22.45 11.20 20.45
N SER A 707 21.62 10.36 19.79
CA SER A 707 22.03 8.99 19.44
C SER A 707 22.97 8.92 18.22
N GLU A 708 23.06 10.01 17.47
CA GLU A 708 23.80 10.14 16.21
C GLU A 708 24.46 11.53 16.17
N ARG A 709 25.48 11.70 15.31
CA ARG A 709 26.07 13.03 15.03
C ARG A 709 25.04 13.92 14.34
N ASN A 710 25.12 15.24 14.54
CA ASN A 710 24.27 16.17 13.79
C ASN A 710 24.71 16.23 12.32
N VAL A 711 23.79 16.61 11.43
CA VAL A 711 23.97 16.55 9.98
C VAL A 711 23.66 17.88 9.31
N LEU A 712 24.42 18.18 8.27
CA LEU A 712 24.16 19.24 7.30
C LEU A 712 24.11 18.61 5.90
N PRO A 713 22.92 18.54 5.26
CA PRO A 713 22.79 18.20 3.85
C PRO A 713 23.40 19.27 2.95
N LEU A 714 24.04 18.83 1.87
CA LEU A 714 24.56 19.65 0.78
C LEU A 714 23.83 19.22 -0.50
N ASP A 715 22.69 19.84 -0.75
CA ASP A 715 21.75 19.51 -1.83
C ASP A 715 21.69 20.57 -2.93
N LEU A 716 22.09 21.81 -2.64
CA LEU A 716 22.20 22.90 -3.61
C LEU A 716 23.65 23.14 -4.06
N ALA A 717 23.90 23.09 -5.37
CA ALA A 717 25.22 23.36 -5.95
C ALA A 717 25.14 24.29 -7.16
N THR A 718 26.19 25.10 -7.36
CA THR A 718 26.53 25.59 -8.70
C THR A 718 27.34 24.52 -9.42
N TRP A 719 27.29 24.45 -10.74
CA TRP A 719 27.94 23.36 -11.47
C TRP A 719 28.56 23.80 -12.79
N SER A 720 29.47 22.97 -13.31
CA SER A 720 29.96 23.10 -14.68
C SER A 720 30.07 21.75 -15.37
N LEU A 721 29.86 21.78 -16.69
CA LEU A 721 29.98 20.64 -17.59
C LEU A 721 30.96 21.01 -18.70
N ASP A 722 32.05 20.26 -18.81
CA ASP A 722 33.15 20.51 -19.75
C ASP A 722 33.68 21.95 -19.72
N GLY A 723 33.73 22.55 -18.53
CA GLY A 723 34.20 23.92 -18.29
C GLY A 723 33.17 25.02 -18.60
N LYS A 724 31.94 24.67 -19.00
CA LYS A 724 30.83 25.63 -19.10
C LYS A 724 30.16 25.80 -17.74
N GLU A 725 30.28 26.99 -17.16
CA GLU A 725 29.80 27.30 -15.81
C GLU A 725 28.31 27.67 -15.76
N HIS A 726 27.63 27.20 -14.72
CA HIS A 726 26.26 27.53 -14.35
C HIS A 726 26.25 28.14 -12.94
N GLU A 727 26.18 29.48 -12.88
CA GLU A 727 26.42 30.24 -11.63
C GLU A 727 25.25 30.27 -10.65
N LYS A 728 24.03 29.90 -11.09
CA LYS A 728 22.87 29.85 -10.21
C LYS A 728 22.84 28.50 -9.48
N PRO A 729 22.83 28.47 -8.14
CA PRO A 729 22.66 27.21 -7.41
C PRO A 729 21.35 26.52 -7.77
N GLN A 730 21.41 25.19 -7.94
CA GLN A 730 20.27 24.33 -8.21
C GLN A 730 20.33 23.08 -7.33
N GLU A 731 19.17 22.47 -7.07
CA GLU A 731 19.06 21.17 -6.41
C GLU A 731 19.69 20.07 -7.25
N ILE A 732 20.37 19.12 -6.60
CA ILE A 732 21.27 18.16 -7.25
C ILE A 732 20.59 17.23 -8.26
N LEU A 733 19.38 16.76 -8.01
CA LEU A 733 18.64 15.92 -8.95
C LEU A 733 18.19 16.72 -10.18
N ARG A 734 17.92 18.03 -10.01
CA ARG A 734 17.66 18.93 -11.14
C ARG A 734 18.90 19.13 -11.99
N ILE A 735 20.08 19.24 -11.37
CA ILE A 735 21.36 19.29 -12.07
C ILE A 735 21.57 18.01 -12.90
N ASP A 736 21.33 16.83 -12.31
CA ASP A 736 21.43 15.55 -13.03
C ASP A 736 20.51 15.51 -14.26
N ARG A 737 19.24 15.91 -14.10
CA ARG A 737 18.29 15.99 -15.22
C ARG A 737 18.72 16.96 -16.31
N GLU A 738 19.27 18.12 -15.95
CA GLU A 738 19.74 19.13 -16.90
C GLU A 738 20.97 18.64 -17.68
N ILE A 739 21.95 18.02 -16.99
CA ILE A 739 23.11 17.40 -17.62
C ILE A 739 22.67 16.28 -18.57
N ARG A 740 21.82 15.35 -18.10
CA ARG A 740 21.33 14.24 -18.93
C ARG A 740 20.60 14.72 -20.17
N SER A 741 19.70 15.68 -20.03
CA SER A 741 18.97 16.27 -21.16
C SER A 741 19.91 16.93 -22.17
N THR A 742 20.95 17.62 -21.67
CA THR A 742 21.98 18.27 -22.52
C THR A 742 22.79 17.25 -23.31
N LEU A 743 23.09 16.10 -22.71
CA LEU A 743 23.88 15.02 -23.31
C LEU A 743 23.03 14.01 -24.11
N GLY A 744 21.71 14.17 -24.15
CA GLY A 744 20.81 13.18 -24.77
C GLY A 744 20.74 11.84 -24.01
N LEU A 745 21.04 11.85 -22.71
CA LEU A 745 21.00 10.68 -21.84
C LEU A 745 19.58 10.46 -21.25
N PRO A 746 19.13 9.20 -21.05
CA PRO A 746 17.74 8.89 -20.72
C PRO A 746 17.06 9.38 -19.42
N LEU A 747 17.42 10.40 -18.65
CA LEU A 747 16.82 10.69 -17.31
C LEU A 747 16.81 9.51 -16.29
N ARG A 748 17.06 9.79 -15.01
CA ARG A 748 16.94 8.76 -13.96
C ARG A 748 15.50 8.63 -13.47
N GLY A 749 15.08 7.40 -13.18
CA GLY A 749 13.79 7.08 -12.59
C GLY A 749 13.50 5.57 -12.55
N GLY A 750 12.38 5.20 -11.93
CA GLY A 750 11.91 3.81 -11.84
C GLY A 750 11.62 3.13 -13.18
N GLU A 751 11.45 3.91 -14.24
CA GLU A 751 11.14 3.44 -15.59
C GLU A 751 12.35 2.94 -16.38
N MET A 752 13.58 3.12 -15.88
CA MET A 752 14.79 2.73 -16.62
C MET A 752 14.87 1.21 -16.82
N ILE A 753 15.56 0.79 -17.89
CA ILE A 753 16.00 -0.60 -18.05
C ILE A 753 16.89 -0.98 -16.86
N GLN A 754 16.61 -2.12 -16.23
CA GLN A 754 17.34 -2.57 -15.05
C GLN A 754 18.83 -2.78 -15.34
N PRO A 755 19.74 -2.40 -14.43
CA PRO A 755 21.18 -2.59 -14.61
C PRO A 755 21.57 -4.03 -14.97
N TRP A 756 20.96 -5.01 -14.30
CA TRP A 756 21.21 -6.43 -14.58
C TRP A 756 20.87 -6.84 -16.02
N TYR A 757 19.76 -6.32 -16.55
CA TYR A 757 19.29 -6.65 -17.90
C TYR A 757 20.22 -6.04 -18.95
N ARG A 758 20.66 -4.80 -18.72
CA ARG A 758 21.62 -4.11 -19.58
C ARG A 758 22.94 -4.85 -19.65
N GLU A 759 23.47 -5.28 -18.51
CA GLU A 759 24.74 -6.01 -18.43
C GLU A 759 24.63 -7.36 -19.17
N LYS A 760 23.60 -8.16 -18.85
CA LYS A 760 23.39 -9.49 -19.45
C LYS A 760 23.32 -9.46 -20.98
N TYR A 761 22.61 -8.47 -21.53
CA TYR A 761 22.36 -8.39 -22.98
C TYR A 761 23.31 -7.42 -23.71
N GLY A 762 24.29 -6.85 -23.02
CA GLY A 762 25.24 -5.91 -23.61
C GLY A 762 24.56 -4.69 -24.23
N ILE A 763 23.46 -4.21 -23.63
CA ILE A 763 22.76 -3.01 -24.10
C ILE A 763 23.70 -1.83 -23.91
N ALA A 764 24.13 -1.24 -25.02
CA ALA A 764 25.14 -0.19 -25.02
C ALA A 764 24.76 0.93 -24.05
N LYS A 765 25.77 1.46 -23.33
CA LYS A 765 25.62 2.75 -22.67
C LYS A 765 25.25 3.78 -23.73
N ALA A 766 24.34 4.69 -23.40
CA ALA A 766 24.03 5.79 -24.29
C ALA A 766 25.34 6.51 -24.70
N GLU A 767 25.50 6.78 -25.99
CA GLU A 767 26.73 7.29 -26.59
C GLU A 767 26.94 8.78 -26.27
N ALA A 768 27.13 9.13 -25.00
CA ALA A 768 27.52 10.49 -24.59
C ALA A 768 29.05 10.62 -24.45
N GLY A 769 29.76 9.55 -24.09
CA GLY A 769 31.17 9.63 -23.71
C GLY A 769 31.34 10.12 -22.27
N GLU A 770 32.60 10.32 -21.84
CA GLU A 770 32.92 10.84 -20.51
C GLU A 770 32.99 12.37 -20.54
N HIS A 771 32.25 13.04 -19.65
CA HIS A 771 32.24 14.50 -19.52
C HIS A 771 32.82 14.93 -18.18
N ALA A 772 33.52 16.07 -18.13
CA ALA A 772 34.01 16.60 -16.87
C ALA A 772 32.87 17.36 -16.17
N VAL A 773 32.46 16.90 -14.98
CA VAL A 773 31.50 17.60 -14.14
C VAL A 773 32.17 18.13 -12.88
N VAL A 774 31.84 19.38 -12.53
CA VAL A 774 32.25 19.99 -11.26
C VAL A 774 31.02 20.49 -10.54
N LEU A 775 30.81 20.06 -9.31
CA LEU A 775 29.77 20.54 -8.41
C LEU A 775 30.42 21.38 -7.31
N THR A 776 29.87 22.55 -7.02
CA THR A 776 30.39 23.46 -6.00
C THR A 776 29.29 23.80 -5.01
N TYR A 777 29.41 23.25 -3.80
CA TYR A 777 28.52 23.47 -2.67
C TYR A 777 29.06 24.58 -1.78
N ARG A 778 28.16 25.37 -1.21
CA ARG A 778 28.50 26.49 -0.32
C ARG A 778 27.71 26.43 0.97
N PHE A 779 28.39 26.65 2.09
CA PHE A 779 27.76 26.72 3.41
C PHE A 779 28.50 27.68 4.33
N GLY A 780 27.81 28.18 5.35
CA GLY A 780 28.40 29.07 6.36
C GLY A 780 29.04 28.30 7.53
N VAL A 781 30.04 28.91 8.17
CA VAL A 781 30.57 28.47 9.47
C VAL A 781 30.71 29.69 10.38
N ASP A 782 29.90 29.76 11.44
CA ASP A 782 29.97 30.82 12.45
C ASP A 782 30.98 30.49 13.55
N VAL A 783 31.02 29.21 13.94
CA VAL A 783 31.89 28.67 14.97
C VAL A 783 32.68 27.52 14.36
N LEU A 784 34.01 27.62 14.35
CA LEU A 784 34.86 26.55 13.86
C LEU A 784 34.68 25.30 14.73
N PRO A 785 34.50 24.11 14.13
CA PRO A 785 34.37 22.88 14.89
C PRO A 785 35.67 22.59 15.63
N ALA A 786 35.55 22.09 16.87
CA ALA A 786 36.70 21.78 17.72
C ALA A 786 37.39 20.46 17.35
N LYS A 787 36.70 19.60 16.60
CA LYS A 787 37.14 18.27 16.17
C LYS A 787 36.93 18.12 14.67
N ASP A 788 37.66 17.20 14.08
CA ASP A 788 37.41 16.77 12.70
C ASP A 788 35.99 16.20 12.56
N MET A 789 35.43 16.38 11.37
CA MET A 789 34.08 15.99 11.00
C MET A 789 34.12 14.88 9.96
N SER A 790 32.95 14.36 9.56
CA SER A 790 32.85 13.47 8.39
C SER A 790 32.24 14.22 7.21
N PHE A 791 32.79 13.99 6.02
CA PHE A 791 32.15 14.29 4.75
C PHE A 791 31.64 12.97 4.16
N VAL A 792 30.37 12.93 3.78
CA VAL A 792 29.67 11.71 3.40
C VAL A 792 29.04 11.85 2.03
N LEU A 793 29.23 10.86 1.18
CA LEU A 793 28.71 10.82 -0.18
C LEU A 793 28.62 9.37 -0.70
N GLU A 794 27.82 9.18 -1.74
CA GLU A 794 27.81 7.93 -2.50
C GLU A 794 28.92 7.91 -3.55
N GLN A 795 29.37 6.71 -3.92
CA GLN A 795 30.35 6.48 -4.99
C GLN A 795 31.61 7.36 -4.82
N SER A 796 32.11 7.47 -3.58
CA SER A 796 33.18 8.39 -3.19
C SER A 796 34.47 8.18 -3.99
N GLU A 797 34.71 6.95 -4.46
CA GLU A 797 35.82 6.57 -5.31
C GLU A 797 35.85 7.35 -6.64
N ARG A 798 34.68 7.75 -7.14
CA ARG A 798 34.49 8.47 -8.42
C ARG A 798 34.70 9.97 -8.33
N TYR A 799 34.72 10.52 -7.12
CA TYR A 799 34.86 11.95 -6.89
C TYR A 799 36.26 12.32 -6.40
N SER A 800 36.72 13.50 -6.81
CA SER A 800 37.76 14.26 -6.13
C SER A 800 37.09 15.33 -5.29
N VAL A 801 37.39 15.37 -3.99
CA VAL A 801 36.71 16.28 -3.04
C VAL A 801 37.71 17.31 -2.53
N GLU A 802 37.46 18.59 -2.81
CA GLU A 802 38.24 19.70 -2.28
C GLU A 802 37.40 20.55 -1.33
N VAL A 803 37.94 20.90 -0.17
CA VAL A 803 37.32 21.83 0.78
C VAL A 803 38.20 23.06 0.92
N ASN A 804 37.68 24.23 0.54
CA ASN A 804 38.43 25.49 0.50
C ASN A 804 39.79 25.37 -0.24
N GLY A 805 39.83 24.60 -1.32
CA GLY A 805 41.02 24.37 -2.15
C GLY A 805 42.02 23.34 -1.58
N LYS A 806 41.66 22.64 -0.50
CA LYS A 806 42.46 21.53 0.05
C LYS A 806 41.79 20.20 -0.28
N LEU A 807 42.52 19.28 -0.89
CA LEU A 807 42.03 17.95 -1.25
C LEU A 807 41.82 17.09 0.02
N LEU A 808 40.67 16.43 0.11
CA LEU A 808 40.40 15.43 1.16
C LEU A 808 41.12 14.11 0.84
N ASP A 809 41.53 13.41 1.90
CA ASP A 809 42.00 12.03 1.79
C ASP A 809 40.82 11.12 1.41
N LYS A 810 41.05 10.20 0.47
CA LYS A 810 40.06 9.21 0.02
C LYS A 810 39.91 8.03 0.99
N LYS A 811 40.56 8.07 2.16
CA LYS A 811 40.43 7.04 3.18
C LYS A 811 39.01 6.99 3.75
N ILE A 812 38.28 5.94 3.41
CA ILE A 812 36.99 5.60 4.00
C ILE A 812 37.20 5.14 5.45
N THR A 813 36.46 5.76 6.38
CA THR A 813 36.53 5.48 7.82
C THR A 813 35.34 4.68 8.36
N GLY A 814 34.29 4.55 7.56
CA GLY A 814 33.07 3.81 7.87
C GLY A 814 31.97 4.15 6.87
N HIS A 815 30.75 3.72 7.18
CA HIS A 815 29.56 4.03 6.39
C HIS A 815 28.47 4.63 7.30
N TRP A 816 27.70 5.58 6.77
CA TRP A 816 26.66 6.28 7.53
C TRP A 816 25.26 5.85 7.11
N ILE A 817 24.48 5.29 8.04
CA ILE A 817 23.08 4.82 7.87
C ILE A 817 22.92 3.65 6.90
N ASP A 818 23.56 3.67 5.75
CA ASP A 818 23.53 2.65 4.71
C ASP A 818 24.93 2.41 4.13
N PRO A 819 25.27 1.18 3.71
CA PRO A 819 26.59 0.89 3.12
C PRO A 819 26.95 1.75 1.91
N CYS A 820 26.00 2.35 1.19
CA CYS A 820 26.29 3.22 0.06
C CYS A 820 26.94 4.57 0.44
N PHE A 821 26.84 4.99 1.71
CA PHE A 821 27.30 6.30 2.17
C PHE A 821 28.68 6.22 2.81
N ASP A 822 29.73 6.44 2.03
CA ASP A 822 31.11 6.41 2.52
C ASP A 822 31.43 7.62 3.41
N GLU A 823 32.06 7.38 4.56
CA GLU A 823 32.55 8.46 5.43
C GLU A 823 34.03 8.78 5.21
N LEU A 824 34.29 9.97 4.66
CA LEU A 824 35.61 10.57 4.55
C LEU A 824 35.88 11.53 5.71
N VAL A 825 37.13 11.61 6.17
CA VAL A 825 37.51 12.58 7.20
C VAL A 825 37.52 14.00 6.62
N LEU A 826 36.82 14.92 7.27
CA LEU A 826 36.86 16.36 7.00
C LEU A 826 37.63 17.08 8.13
N PRO A 827 38.90 17.43 7.92
CA PRO A 827 39.69 18.09 8.95
C PRO A 827 39.12 19.46 9.32
N ALA A 828 39.00 19.76 10.62
CA ALA A 828 38.50 21.05 11.09
C ALA A 828 39.35 22.22 10.56
N ALA A 829 40.66 21.99 10.39
CA ALA A 829 41.63 22.95 9.86
C ALA A 829 41.44 23.28 8.36
N TYR A 830 40.52 22.60 7.66
CA TYR A 830 40.18 22.91 6.28
C TYR A 830 39.07 23.96 6.21
N LEU A 831 38.33 24.16 7.30
CA LEU A 831 37.27 25.13 7.39
C LEU A 831 37.78 26.51 7.86
N ARG A 832 37.02 27.54 7.48
CA ARG A 832 37.25 28.93 7.88
C ARG A 832 35.94 29.55 8.34
N LYS A 833 36.01 30.60 9.15
CA LYS A 833 34.82 31.37 9.53
C LYS A 833 34.21 32.06 8.30
N GLY A 834 32.89 32.10 8.20
CA GLY A 834 32.16 32.64 7.05
C GLY A 834 31.87 31.57 5.99
N GLU A 835 31.96 31.95 4.71
CA GLU A 835 31.66 31.04 3.61
C GLU A 835 32.76 29.98 3.41
N ASN A 836 32.32 28.73 3.31
CA ASN A 836 33.12 27.57 2.97
C ASN A 836 32.61 26.95 1.67
N VAL A 837 33.52 26.37 0.91
CA VAL A 837 33.24 25.78 -0.40
C VAL A 837 33.71 24.33 -0.43
N VAL A 838 32.82 23.43 -0.83
CA VAL A 838 33.18 22.05 -1.22
C VAL A 838 33.07 21.94 -2.72
N ARG A 839 34.12 21.45 -3.38
CA ARG A 839 34.13 21.16 -4.80
C ARG A 839 34.25 19.66 -5.00
N LEU A 840 33.27 19.08 -5.69
CA LEU A 840 33.30 17.71 -6.17
C LEU A 840 33.63 17.72 -7.67
N THR A 841 34.65 16.99 -8.08
CA THR A 841 35.00 16.80 -9.49
C THR A 841 34.90 15.33 -9.85
N ALA A 842 34.19 15.01 -10.92
CA ALA A 842 34.02 13.65 -11.41
C ALA A 842 33.99 13.60 -12.95
N LYS A 843 34.13 12.38 -13.47
CA LYS A 843 33.80 12.07 -14.86
C LYS A 843 32.36 11.59 -14.92
N TYR A 844 31.50 12.41 -15.52
CA TYR A 844 30.10 12.10 -15.75
C TYR A 844 29.97 11.13 -16.92
N GLU A 845 29.31 10.01 -16.66
CA GLU A 845 28.82 9.05 -17.65
C GLU A 845 27.47 8.49 -17.17
N ASP A 846 26.80 7.69 -18.00
CA ASP A 846 25.46 7.16 -17.74
C ASP A 846 25.31 6.42 -16.37
N SER A 847 26.39 5.90 -15.80
CA SER A 847 26.39 5.20 -14.52
C SER A 847 26.55 6.10 -13.28
N LEU A 848 26.99 7.36 -13.42
CA LEU A 848 27.28 8.25 -12.29
C LEU A 848 26.00 8.85 -11.72
N ASN A 849 25.70 8.58 -10.45
CA ASN A 849 24.57 9.19 -9.76
C ASN A 849 25.02 10.52 -9.13
N LEU A 850 24.39 11.64 -9.50
CA LEU A 850 24.57 12.88 -8.74
C LEU A 850 23.58 12.89 -7.58
N GLU A 851 24.11 12.96 -6.37
CA GLU A 851 23.34 12.80 -5.13
C GLU A 851 23.73 13.87 -4.11
N CYS A 852 22.87 14.07 -3.12
CA CYS A 852 23.16 14.93 -1.98
C CYS A 852 24.38 14.41 -1.22
N ALA A 853 25.29 15.31 -0.85
CA ALA A 853 26.39 15.01 0.05
C ALA A 853 26.06 15.52 1.46
N TYR A 854 26.77 15.04 2.49
CA TYR A 854 26.46 15.40 3.87
C TYR A 854 27.73 15.72 4.66
N ILE A 855 27.60 16.62 5.62
CA ILE A 855 28.61 16.86 6.67
C ILE A 855 28.04 16.38 8.00
N LEU A 856 28.80 15.56 8.74
CA LEU A 856 28.41 15.04 10.05
C LEU A 856 29.38 15.49 11.14
N GLY A 857 28.86 15.86 12.31
CA GLY A 857 29.73 16.23 13.44
C GLY A 857 29.01 16.70 14.71
N GLU A 858 29.82 17.16 15.66
CA GLU A 858 29.37 17.76 16.93
C GLU A 858 29.16 19.28 16.75
N PHE A 859 28.17 19.66 15.95
CA PHE A 859 27.83 21.06 15.66
C PHE A 859 26.33 21.31 15.63
N GLY A 860 25.91 22.57 15.74
CA GLY A 860 24.55 23.01 15.45
C GLY A 860 24.44 23.54 14.02
N VAL A 861 23.22 23.64 13.48
CA VAL A 861 22.95 24.28 12.18
C VAL A 861 21.91 25.37 12.34
N SER A 862 22.19 26.56 11.80
CA SER A 862 21.24 27.66 11.67
C SER A 862 20.83 27.84 10.21
N LEU A 863 19.56 28.09 9.96
CA LEU A 863 19.01 28.33 8.63
C LEU A 863 18.61 29.80 8.42
N ARG A 864 18.83 30.31 7.22
CA ARG A 864 18.27 31.59 6.72
C ARG A 864 17.84 31.42 5.27
N GLY A 865 16.56 31.12 5.03
CA GLY A 865 16.08 30.71 3.71
C GLY A 865 16.74 29.40 3.29
N SER A 866 17.47 29.41 2.17
CA SER A 866 18.26 28.28 1.67
C SER A 866 19.68 28.20 2.24
N ALA A 867 20.14 29.23 2.95
CA ALA A 867 21.50 29.26 3.49
C ALA A 867 21.57 28.50 4.81
N ALA A 868 22.41 27.47 4.85
CA ALA A 868 22.72 26.71 6.06
C ALA A 868 24.11 27.08 6.60
N THR A 869 24.19 27.28 7.91
CA THR A 869 25.40 27.70 8.61
C THR A 869 25.68 26.79 9.80
N ILE A 870 26.88 26.19 9.83
CA ILE A 870 27.39 25.47 10.99
C ILE A 870 27.63 26.47 12.14
N CYS A 871 27.00 26.20 13.28
CA CYS A 871 27.10 26.98 14.51
C CYS A 871 27.42 26.07 15.70
N LYS A 872 27.46 26.64 16.91
CA LYS A 872 27.73 25.87 18.13
C LYS A 872 26.58 24.87 18.36
N LEU A 873 26.92 23.62 18.67
CA LEU A 873 25.95 22.66 19.17
C LEU A 873 25.31 23.22 20.47
N PRO A 874 23.97 23.21 20.62
CA PRO A 874 23.34 23.75 21.81
C PRO A 874 23.81 22.99 23.07
N GLU A 875 23.99 23.68 24.19
CA GLU A 875 24.39 23.02 25.45
C GLU A 875 23.18 22.36 26.14
N THR A 876 21.99 22.88 25.90
CA THR A 876 20.72 22.39 26.42
C THR A 876 19.63 22.55 25.37
N LEU A 877 18.58 21.74 25.46
CA LEU A 877 17.39 21.83 24.60
C LEU A 877 16.13 22.06 25.42
N ALA A 878 15.26 22.94 24.95
CA ALA A 878 13.89 23.02 25.44
C ALA A 878 13.02 21.92 24.81
N LEU A 879 11.93 21.55 25.50
CA LEU A 879 10.83 20.86 24.84
C LEU A 879 10.23 21.80 23.78
N GLY A 880 9.71 21.24 22.70
CA GLY A 880 9.28 21.98 21.52
C GLY A 880 10.02 21.55 20.25
N ASP A 881 9.87 22.35 19.20
CA ASP A 881 10.48 22.10 17.91
C ASP A 881 12.00 22.30 17.97
N VAL A 882 12.76 21.25 17.70
CA VAL A 882 14.23 21.28 17.73
C VAL A 882 14.85 21.87 16.47
N THR A 883 14.06 22.06 15.40
CA THR A 883 14.58 22.62 14.15
C THR A 883 15.10 24.05 14.33
N GLY A 884 14.43 24.83 15.16
CA GLY A 884 14.84 26.18 15.57
C GLY A 884 15.89 26.23 16.67
N GLN A 885 16.31 25.08 17.23
CA GLN A 885 17.25 25.00 18.36
C GLN A 885 18.66 24.57 17.94
N GLY A 886 18.96 24.55 16.63
CA GLY A 886 20.25 24.15 16.09
C GLY A 886 20.29 22.72 15.53
N LEU A 887 19.14 22.03 15.49
CA LEU A 887 19.00 20.67 14.98
C LEU A 887 17.97 20.55 13.82
N PRO A 888 18.00 21.41 12.78
CA PRO A 888 17.00 21.41 11.70
C PRO A 888 16.93 20.11 10.92
N PHE A 889 18.07 19.46 10.68
CA PHE A 889 18.17 18.27 9.85
C PHE A 889 18.44 16.99 10.65
N TYR A 890 18.48 17.08 11.99
CA TYR A 890 18.77 15.95 12.86
C TYR A 890 17.63 14.92 12.80
N SER A 891 17.95 13.64 12.65
CA SER A 891 16.94 12.58 12.51
C SER A 891 17.20 11.33 13.35
N GLY A 892 18.16 11.39 14.27
CA GLY A 892 18.35 10.36 15.29
C GLY A 892 17.37 10.50 16.46
N SER A 893 17.75 9.96 17.61
CA SER A 893 16.97 10.07 18.86
C SER A 893 17.57 11.12 19.80
N ILE A 894 16.70 11.88 20.46
CA ILE A 894 17.07 12.87 21.48
C ILE A 894 16.61 12.36 22.84
N ALA A 895 17.53 12.21 23.79
CA ALA A 895 17.23 11.87 25.17
C ALA A 895 17.37 13.10 26.09
N TYR A 896 16.25 13.59 26.62
CA TYR A 896 16.20 14.69 27.58
C TYR A 896 16.40 14.16 29.01
N HIS A 897 17.41 14.68 29.72
CA HIS A 897 17.75 14.30 31.09
C HIS A 897 16.93 15.11 32.09
N THR A 898 16.02 14.45 32.83
CA THR A 898 15.03 15.14 33.68
C THR A 898 15.55 15.46 35.08
N GLY A 899 16.63 14.82 35.53
CA GLY A 899 17.11 14.89 36.91
C GLY A 899 16.29 14.08 37.93
N ILE A 900 15.11 13.56 37.57
CA ILE A 900 14.27 12.72 38.43
C ILE A 900 14.89 11.32 38.50
N ARG A 901 15.03 10.76 39.71
CA ARG A 901 15.76 9.50 39.95
C ARG A 901 15.05 8.56 40.92
N ASP A 902 15.27 7.26 40.73
CA ASP A 902 15.00 6.18 41.70
C ASP A 902 13.62 6.28 42.36
N CYS A 903 12.57 6.48 41.55
CA CYS A 903 11.20 6.64 42.01
C CYS A 903 10.19 5.95 41.09
N ARG A 904 8.99 5.71 41.62
CA ARG A 904 7.88 5.14 40.87
C ARG A 904 7.12 6.26 40.17
N VAL A 905 7.01 6.18 38.85
CA VAL A 905 6.56 7.30 38.01
C VAL A 905 5.63 6.87 36.90
N SER A 906 4.90 7.85 36.37
CA SER A 906 4.34 7.80 35.01
C SER A 906 4.56 9.14 34.32
N VAL A 907 4.66 9.14 33.00
CA VAL A 907 4.91 10.33 32.19
C VAL A 907 3.72 10.56 31.26
N ALA A 908 3.26 11.81 31.19
CA ALA A 908 2.26 12.27 30.23
C ALA A 908 2.86 13.36 29.36
N LEU A 909 2.70 13.24 28.04
CA LEU A 909 3.17 14.18 27.04
C LEU A 909 1.98 14.85 26.34
N GLY A 910 2.14 16.11 25.93
CA GLY A 910 1.16 16.85 25.16
C GLY A 910 0.99 16.27 23.76
N ASP A 911 2.09 16.22 23.00
CA ASP A 911 2.15 15.60 21.69
C ASP A 911 3.59 15.17 21.33
N CYS A 912 3.70 14.26 20.36
CA CYS A 912 4.96 13.71 19.89
C CYS A 912 5.11 13.97 18.38
N TYR A 913 5.98 14.91 18.02
CA TYR A 913 6.37 15.21 16.63
C TYR A 913 7.68 14.47 16.30
N GLY A 914 7.65 13.16 16.49
CA GLY A 914 8.70 12.21 16.14
C GLY A 914 8.06 10.91 15.67
N ALA A 915 8.87 9.89 15.42
CA ALA A 915 8.36 8.56 15.13
C ALA A 915 7.70 7.92 16.36
N VAL A 916 8.35 8.06 17.52
CA VAL A 916 7.88 7.53 18.81
C VAL A 916 8.57 8.25 19.98
N SER A 917 7.85 8.43 21.10
CA SER A 917 8.39 8.90 22.37
C SER A 917 8.44 7.78 23.41
N LYS A 918 9.36 7.89 24.36
CA LYS A 918 9.66 6.89 25.40
C LYS A 918 10.00 7.56 26.73
N ALA A 919 9.62 6.91 27.83
CA ALA A 919 10.13 7.20 29.16
C ALA A 919 11.08 6.08 29.59
N GLU A 920 12.36 6.41 29.76
CA GLU A 920 13.43 5.43 29.99
C GLU A 920 14.09 5.64 31.35
N GLY A 921 14.25 4.55 32.09
CA GLY A 921 15.22 4.42 33.18
C GLY A 921 16.35 3.46 32.78
N ASN A 922 17.28 3.17 33.69
CA ASN A 922 18.44 2.31 33.39
C ASN A 922 18.09 0.86 33.01
N SER A 923 16.89 0.38 33.36
CA SER A 923 16.50 -1.02 33.17
C SER A 923 15.08 -1.21 32.64
N HIS A 924 14.39 -0.13 32.29
CA HIS A 924 12.98 -0.17 31.85
C HIS A 924 12.68 0.97 30.89
N THR A 925 11.90 0.67 29.85
CA THR A 925 11.44 1.63 28.85
C THR A 925 9.94 1.50 28.71
N GLU A 926 9.22 2.60 28.93
CA GLU A 926 7.80 2.72 28.59
C GLU A 926 7.63 3.49 27.28
N TYR A 927 6.94 2.91 26.31
CA TYR A 927 6.58 3.58 25.07
C TYR A 927 5.37 4.50 25.26
N ILE A 928 5.44 5.66 24.61
CA ILE A 928 4.42 6.71 24.57
C ILE A 928 4.20 7.07 23.10
N ALA A 929 3.51 6.18 22.37
CA ALA A 929 3.36 6.28 20.92
C ALA A 929 1.97 6.77 20.48
N PHE A 930 0.95 6.62 21.33
CA PHE A 930 -0.46 6.74 20.97
C PHE A 930 -1.19 7.60 21.98
N ALA A 931 -2.29 8.24 21.55
CA ALA A 931 -3.21 8.90 22.46
C ALA A 931 -3.89 7.88 23.41
N PRO A 932 -4.08 8.19 24.71
CA PRO A 932 -3.53 9.39 25.36
C PRO A 932 -2.01 9.17 25.53
N TYR A 933 -1.20 10.18 25.20
CA TYR A 933 0.27 10.06 25.22
C TYR A 933 0.81 9.97 26.65
N GLU A 934 0.51 8.87 27.32
CA GLU A 934 0.86 8.56 28.70
C GLU A 934 1.53 7.19 28.80
N SER A 935 2.53 7.07 29.67
CA SER A 935 3.16 5.80 30.03
C SER A 935 2.32 5.01 31.04
N GLY A 936 2.62 3.72 31.21
CA GLY A 936 2.21 2.99 32.41
C GLY A 936 2.92 3.54 33.66
N VAL A 937 2.49 3.09 34.84
CA VAL A 937 3.22 3.33 36.10
C VAL A 937 4.33 2.30 36.22
N PHE A 938 5.57 2.75 36.38
CA PHE A 938 6.73 1.87 36.50
C PHE A 938 7.75 2.39 37.52
N ASP A 939 8.61 1.50 38.01
CA ASP A 939 9.71 1.86 38.90
C ASP A 939 10.92 2.31 38.07
N CYS A 940 11.17 3.62 38.03
CA CYS A 940 12.32 4.18 37.34
C CYS A 940 13.58 4.02 38.19
N ARG A 941 14.49 3.14 37.77
CA ARG A 941 15.83 2.99 38.36
C ARG A 941 16.83 3.90 37.63
N GLY A 942 17.65 4.63 38.38
CA GLY A 942 18.53 5.65 37.81
C GLY A 942 17.75 6.89 37.38
N GLU A 943 18.32 7.65 36.44
CA GLU A 943 17.72 8.88 35.92
C GLU A 943 16.63 8.59 34.89
N LEU A 944 15.45 9.19 35.09
CA LEU A 944 14.39 9.25 34.11
C LEU A 944 14.82 10.12 32.94
N LYS A 945 14.81 9.54 31.75
CA LYS A 945 14.99 10.24 30.48
C LYS A 945 13.69 10.21 29.71
N ILE A 946 13.36 11.31 29.04
CA ILE A 946 12.34 11.30 28.01
C ILE A 946 13.06 11.25 26.67
N VAL A 947 12.82 10.21 25.90
CA VAL A 947 13.50 9.98 24.62
C VAL A 947 12.49 10.13 23.49
N VAL A 948 12.82 10.92 22.48
CA VAL A 948 12.05 11.00 21.24
C VAL A 948 12.93 10.52 20.10
N SER A 949 12.48 9.48 19.40
CA SER A 949 13.09 9.01 18.17
C SER A 949 12.46 9.78 17.01
N LEU A 950 13.26 10.57 16.29
CA LEU A 950 12.76 11.41 15.21
C LEU A 950 12.54 10.59 13.93
N THR A 951 11.90 11.24 12.97
CA THR A 951 11.77 10.72 11.61
C THR A 951 12.93 11.22 10.75
N ARG A 952 13.19 10.59 9.60
CA ARG A 952 14.24 11.07 8.66
C ARG A 952 13.72 12.05 7.62
N ARG A 953 12.53 12.61 7.80
CA ARG A 953 11.90 13.56 6.86
C ARG A 953 12.74 14.79 6.58
N ASN A 954 13.41 15.33 7.60
CA ASN A 954 14.26 16.52 7.47
C ASN A 954 15.70 16.18 7.03
N THR A 955 16.05 14.91 6.81
CA THR A 955 17.39 14.51 6.30
C THR A 955 17.30 13.99 4.87
N PHE A 956 16.34 13.09 4.59
CA PHE A 956 16.21 12.38 3.31
C PHE A 956 14.88 12.63 2.59
N GLY A 957 13.97 13.41 3.16
CA GLY A 957 12.73 13.77 2.48
C GLY A 957 12.91 14.88 1.44
N PRO A 958 11.86 15.24 0.69
CA PRO A 958 11.92 16.34 -0.25
C PRO A 958 12.06 17.69 0.49
N LEU A 959 13.28 18.22 0.54
CA LEU A 959 13.64 19.39 1.35
C LEU A 959 13.15 20.72 0.75
N HIS A 960 12.75 20.71 -0.53
CA HIS A 960 12.39 21.90 -1.31
C HIS A 960 10.94 21.91 -1.83
N LEU A 961 10.12 20.98 -1.35
CA LEU A 961 8.69 20.88 -1.70
C LEU A 961 7.89 21.95 -0.94
N THR A 962 7.19 22.81 -1.68
CA THR A 962 6.44 23.94 -1.08
C THR A 962 5.31 23.48 -0.16
N SER A 963 4.64 22.38 -0.53
CA SER A 963 3.75 21.65 0.37
C SER A 963 4.57 20.74 1.27
N VAL A 964 4.92 21.20 2.48
CA VAL A 964 5.79 20.48 3.43
C VAL A 964 5.37 19.01 3.60
N LEU A 965 4.06 18.74 3.55
CA LEU A 965 3.47 17.40 3.49
C LEU A 965 2.77 17.16 2.14
N SER A 966 2.82 15.93 1.65
CA SER A 966 2.12 15.45 0.46
C SER A 966 1.12 14.36 0.83
N PRO A 967 -0.04 14.26 0.15
CA PRO A 967 -0.97 13.13 0.34
C PRO A 967 -0.39 11.76 -0.05
N SER A 968 0.65 11.74 -0.88
CA SER A 968 1.34 10.53 -1.37
C SER A 968 2.80 10.86 -1.69
N TYR A 969 3.70 9.88 -1.55
CA TYR A 969 5.14 10.03 -1.78
C TYR A 969 5.67 9.00 -2.78
N GLY A 970 6.04 9.45 -3.98
CA GLY A 970 6.80 8.68 -4.96
C GLY A 970 8.08 9.42 -5.41
N PRO A 971 8.85 8.83 -6.35
CA PRO A 971 10.06 9.45 -6.91
C PRO A 971 9.86 10.89 -7.39
N GLU A 972 8.69 11.18 -7.97
CA GLU A 972 8.31 12.49 -8.49
C GLU A 972 8.25 13.60 -7.43
N THR A 973 8.03 13.26 -6.15
CA THR A 973 7.98 14.23 -5.05
C THR A 973 9.33 14.89 -4.75
N PHE A 974 10.42 14.30 -5.24
CA PHE A 974 11.80 14.84 -5.14
C PHE A 974 12.18 15.70 -6.34
N LEU A 975 11.34 15.71 -7.38
CA LEU A 975 11.67 16.24 -8.69
C LEU A 975 10.74 17.40 -9.08
N THR A 976 10.20 18.11 -8.09
CA THR A 976 9.23 19.17 -8.28
C THR A 976 9.83 20.42 -8.95
N SER A 977 8.96 21.21 -9.58
CA SER A 977 9.33 22.44 -10.27
C SER A 977 8.18 23.44 -10.24
N GLY A 978 8.44 24.68 -10.67
CA GLY A 978 7.40 25.71 -10.75
C GLY A 978 6.82 26.06 -9.38
N ALA A 979 5.50 25.96 -9.22
CA ALA A 979 4.78 26.30 -7.99
C ALA A 979 5.02 25.31 -6.83
N ASP A 980 5.48 24.09 -7.16
CA ASP A 980 5.68 23.01 -6.19
C ASP A 980 7.12 22.96 -5.66
N TYR A 981 7.96 23.94 -6.01
CA TYR A 981 9.38 24.01 -5.63
C TYR A 981 9.75 25.37 -5.06
N THR A 982 10.61 25.38 -4.03
CA THR A 982 11.25 26.59 -3.49
C THR A 982 12.73 26.35 -3.20
N ASP A 983 13.57 27.36 -3.38
CA ASP A 983 14.98 27.27 -3.01
C ASP A 983 15.15 27.18 -1.48
N SER A 984 14.16 27.60 -0.69
CA SER A 984 14.21 27.51 0.78
C SER A 984 13.98 26.08 1.28
N TYR A 985 14.52 25.77 2.47
CA TYR A 985 14.23 24.52 3.15
C TYR A 985 12.79 24.48 3.71
N CYS A 986 12.05 23.42 3.39
CA CYS A 986 10.70 23.12 3.85
C CYS A 986 10.73 21.91 4.78
N LEU A 987 10.87 22.19 6.09
CA LEU A 987 11.06 21.19 7.13
C LEU A 987 9.78 20.97 7.96
N ILE A 988 9.61 19.76 8.50
CA ILE A 988 8.57 19.50 9.50
C ILE A 988 9.07 19.83 10.91
N PRO A 989 8.20 20.27 11.83
CA PRO A 989 8.55 20.35 13.25
C PRO A 989 8.96 19.00 13.80
N GLN A 990 9.93 18.98 14.71
CA GLN A 990 10.42 17.75 15.33
C GLN A 990 10.66 17.90 16.83
N GLY A 991 10.28 16.87 17.61
CA GLY A 991 10.49 16.84 19.07
C GLY A 991 9.22 16.52 19.87
N ILE A 992 9.23 16.88 21.15
CA ILE A 992 8.07 16.73 22.04
C ILE A 992 7.39 18.09 22.10
N LEU A 993 6.22 18.23 21.46
CA LEU A 993 5.50 19.49 21.44
C LEU A 993 4.46 19.51 22.57
N GLY A 994 4.31 20.66 23.22
CA GLY A 994 3.43 20.80 24.38
C GLY A 994 4.08 20.39 25.71
N ASP A 995 3.23 20.11 26.69
CA ASP A 995 3.67 19.89 28.07
C ASP A 995 4.17 18.47 28.31
N ALA A 996 5.19 18.32 29.16
CA ALA A 996 5.56 17.03 29.73
C ALA A 996 5.35 17.05 31.25
N ILE A 997 4.56 16.10 31.75
CA ILE A 997 4.17 16.00 33.16
C ILE A 997 4.62 14.64 33.68
N VAL A 998 5.38 14.64 34.77
CA VAL A 998 5.79 13.43 35.49
C VAL A 998 4.96 13.31 36.76
N LYS A 999 4.24 12.21 36.91
CA LYS A 999 3.45 11.87 38.12
C LYS A 999 4.31 10.95 39.00
N LEU A 1000 4.47 11.30 40.28
CA LEU A 1000 5.26 10.54 41.27
C LEU A 1000 4.31 9.78 42.22
N TYR A 1001 4.54 8.48 42.45
CA TYR A 1001 3.62 7.59 43.19
C TYR A 1001 4.08 7.19 44.60
#